data_AF-A0A7R9HJK4-F1
#
_entry.id   AF-A0A7R9HJK4-F1
#
_cell.length_a   1.000
_cell.length_b   1.000
_cell.length_c   1.000
_cell.angle_alpha   90.00
_cell.angle_beta   90.00
_cell.angle_gamma   90.00
#
_symmetry.space_group_name_H-M   'P 1'
#
loop_
_entity.id
_entity.type
_entity.pdbx_description
1 polymer ?
#
loop_
_entity_poly.entity_id
_entity_poly.type
_entity_poly.pdbx_seq_one_letter_code
_entity_poly.pdbx_strand_id
1 'polypeptide(L)'
;MMEGDLLRERLILFVEGVSTSAHRQNIATVIAHEFAHMWFGNLVSPKWWDVLWLNEGFASYFEYFALVEIEPDWRLEEQFVVRVAQPALSADSVNTSHPMTVDVSSPEEISAIFDTISYSKAAAVIRMMKHILKPEVFRKGLNRYLVNVGNSSADAENLFGALNEQYLEDLNLHDINVKTVMNTWTLQMGYPVLTVTRDYSSRRVTVSQERFLLRPAINGTDTHDYKWWIPLTYTTKSELDFVDTETKQWLTATEESKQLTTPIINQEDWIIFNIQETGFYRVNYDATNWALIAAHLNSDSFEQIPPVNRAQLLDDVFNLARAGYVDYTLVLQMVKYLERETDYIPWYAAFNGLNYVDKRMRGAPSYDYYAWKRFILKLLNKAYTALGSEVKDTDDHVTKLFRNQILTWACNLGDYACVSNAKQRFAAHMTLRHGGVGEWNFLWDRFITYSNVSTEQTLLLGVLGCTGDEDTAHSYMHLSLSKDSGIRQQDLSLVFPSVYNAHDKGVDFAISYLQLYYTNISDYHNSINSVVSLVSSLSSTLTSEVQATNLRKFVEDIKDDLGDLAYASALNSLQVAERNLQWLETHSATIAEFAKEQNHRLPTAVVPESYTLKVIPYFEVDSEFTFDGEVVIRINVKEPTDRIVLHVNQLDIVESSLNITSVSEGTQLTVINTTLDTPRQFFDIQLEEELVEGGVYDVKVIYVGYLNDDMAGFYRSYYKVGEEIRWIATTLFHPTNARKALPCFDEPELKAKFRISIARLPKYHSISNAKRIETTTPNTTEDGRIWDEFEETPAMSTYLVSFI
;
A
#
# COMPACT_ATOMS: atom_id res chain seq x y z
N MET A 1 -12.62 -19.30 8.55
CA MET A 1 -13.15 -20.02 9.71
C MET A 1 -13.40 -21.46 9.33
N MET A 2 -12.73 -22.34 10.06
CA MET A 2 -12.94 -23.79 10.04
C MET A 2 -14.09 -24.07 11.02
N GLU A 3 -15.11 -24.78 10.57
CA GLU A 3 -16.17 -25.28 11.46
C GLU A 3 -16.18 -26.80 11.33
N GLY A 4 -15.56 -27.46 12.31
CA GLY A 4 -15.57 -28.92 12.52
C GLY A 4 -14.33 -29.67 12.03
N ASP A 5 -14.11 -30.86 12.60
CA ASP A 5 -13.04 -31.84 12.29
C ASP A 5 -12.97 -32.30 10.81
N LEU A 6 -13.83 -31.77 9.94
CA LEU A 6 -13.89 -32.02 8.51
C LEU A 6 -13.35 -30.82 7.73
N LEU A 7 -12.15 -30.99 7.17
CA LEU A 7 -11.50 -29.95 6.38
C LEU A 7 -12.14 -29.79 5.00
N ARG A 8 -12.40 -28.54 4.60
CA ARG A 8 -12.80 -28.21 3.21
C ARG A 8 -11.70 -28.64 2.24
N GLU A 9 -12.05 -29.07 1.03
CA GLU A 9 -11.09 -29.54 0.00
C GLU A 9 -9.88 -28.61 -0.18
N ARG A 10 -10.11 -27.29 -0.26
CA ARG A 10 -9.04 -26.28 -0.43
C ARG A 10 -8.06 -26.16 0.74
N LEU A 11 -8.40 -26.75 1.89
CA LEU A 11 -7.60 -26.74 3.11
C LEU A 11 -6.83 -28.06 3.32
N ILE A 12 -6.99 -29.05 2.44
CA ILE A 12 -6.31 -30.36 2.55
C ILE A 12 -5.71 -30.86 1.23
N LEU A 13 -6.33 -30.57 0.08
CA LEU A 13 -5.87 -31.06 -1.22
C LEU A 13 -4.81 -30.13 -1.82
N PHE A 14 -3.68 -30.72 -2.21
CA PHE A 14 -2.61 -30.04 -2.94
C PHE A 14 -2.40 -30.70 -4.30
N VAL A 15 -2.39 -29.89 -5.36
CA VAL A 15 -2.14 -30.36 -6.73
C VAL A 15 -0.90 -29.68 -7.28
N GLU A 16 0.14 -30.46 -7.56
CA GLU A 16 1.39 -29.96 -8.11
C GLU A 16 1.17 -29.30 -9.48
N GLY A 17 1.81 -28.16 -9.72
CA GLY A 17 1.62 -27.36 -10.94
C GLY A 17 0.36 -26.49 -10.96
N VAL A 18 -0.55 -26.63 -9.99
CA VAL A 18 -1.79 -25.83 -9.88
C VAL A 18 -1.86 -25.05 -8.57
N SER A 19 -1.64 -25.71 -7.44
CA SER A 19 -1.68 -25.08 -6.11
C SER A 19 -0.42 -24.25 -5.83
N THR A 20 -0.58 -23.04 -5.29
CA THR A 20 0.54 -22.12 -5.00
C THR A 20 1.30 -22.49 -3.73
N SER A 21 2.51 -21.97 -3.54
CA SER A 21 3.27 -22.11 -2.28
C SER A 21 2.50 -21.60 -1.05
N ALA A 22 1.75 -20.50 -1.20
CA ALA A 22 0.87 -20.00 -0.14
C ALA A 22 -0.21 -21.02 0.24
N HIS A 23 -0.80 -21.71 -0.73
CA HIS A 23 -1.76 -22.79 -0.46
C HIS A 23 -1.09 -23.98 0.25
N ARG A 24 0.10 -24.40 -0.18
CA ARG A 24 0.86 -25.47 0.49
C ARG A 24 1.07 -25.14 1.98
N GLN A 25 1.48 -23.90 2.27
CA GLN A 25 1.67 -23.47 3.66
C GLN A 25 0.36 -23.48 4.43
N ASN A 26 -0.72 -22.93 3.85
CA ASN A 26 -2.03 -22.90 4.50
C ASN A 26 -2.56 -24.30 4.84
N ILE A 27 -2.37 -25.28 3.95
CA ILE A 27 -2.73 -26.69 4.20
C ILE A 27 -1.92 -27.24 5.38
N ALA A 28 -0.59 -27.02 5.37
CA ALA A 28 0.27 -27.51 6.44
C ALA A 28 -0.09 -26.91 7.80
N THR A 29 -0.32 -25.58 7.87
CA THR A 29 -0.70 -24.91 9.13
C THR A 29 -2.05 -25.40 9.63
N VAL A 30 -3.04 -25.54 8.75
CA VAL A 30 -4.35 -26.10 9.13
C VAL A 30 -4.22 -27.53 9.68
N ILE A 31 -3.45 -28.41 9.03
CA ILE A 31 -3.23 -29.77 9.55
C ILE A 31 -2.56 -29.74 10.93
N ALA A 32 -1.56 -28.87 11.12
CA ALA A 32 -0.90 -28.71 12.41
C ALA A 32 -1.84 -28.16 13.50
N HIS A 33 -2.73 -27.24 13.16
CA HIS A 33 -3.79 -26.72 14.04
C HIS A 33 -4.71 -27.85 14.53
N GLU A 34 -5.27 -28.63 13.61
CA GLU A 34 -6.16 -29.74 13.98
C GLU A 34 -5.43 -30.85 14.76
N PHE A 35 -4.15 -31.08 14.48
CA PHE A 35 -3.36 -32.05 15.26
C PHE A 35 -3.07 -31.55 16.67
N ALA A 36 -2.89 -30.24 16.86
CA ALA A 36 -2.73 -29.66 18.19
C ALA A 36 -3.99 -29.85 19.06
N HIS A 37 -5.18 -29.83 18.45
CA HIS A 37 -6.44 -30.11 19.15
C HIS A 37 -6.52 -31.51 19.76
N MET A 38 -5.74 -32.48 19.28
CA MET A 38 -5.63 -33.80 19.92
C MET A 38 -5.17 -33.71 21.39
N TRP A 39 -4.41 -32.67 21.75
CA TRP A 39 -4.03 -32.37 23.14
C TRP A 39 -4.84 -31.21 23.72
N PHE A 40 -4.89 -30.07 23.01
CA PHE A 40 -5.54 -28.83 23.45
C PHE A 40 -6.95 -28.72 22.85
N GLY A 41 -7.89 -29.40 23.48
CA GLY A 41 -9.29 -29.50 23.05
C GLY A 41 -9.87 -30.88 23.30
N ASN A 42 -9.16 -31.93 22.88
CA ASN A 42 -9.64 -33.32 23.01
C ASN A 42 -9.17 -33.99 24.29
N LEU A 43 -7.85 -34.03 24.55
CA LEU A 43 -7.32 -34.62 25.79
C LEU A 43 -7.64 -33.75 27.01
N VAL A 44 -7.49 -32.43 26.88
CA VAL A 44 -7.94 -31.45 27.86
C VAL A 44 -8.89 -30.49 27.17
N SER A 45 -10.17 -30.53 27.57
CA SER A 45 -11.22 -29.68 27.01
C SER A 45 -11.45 -28.44 27.86
N PRO A 46 -12.02 -27.34 27.33
CA PRO A 46 -12.37 -26.19 28.14
C PRO A 46 -13.53 -26.57 29.06
N LYS A 47 -13.52 -26.06 30.30
CA LYS A 47 -14.59 -26.31 31.27
C LYS A 47 -15.92 -25.71 30.82
N TRP A 48 -15.85 -24.56 30.16
CA TRP A 48 -16.95 -23.92 29.45
C TRP A 48 -16.37 -23.04 28.33
N TRP A 49 -17.21 -22.53 27.43
CA TRP A 49 -16.80 -21.74 26.27
C TRP A 49 -16.17 -20.39 26.61
N ASP A 50 -16.32 -19.92 27.85
CA ASP A 50 -15.69 -18.69 28.33
C ASP A 50 -14.16 -18.71 28.26
N VAL A 51 -13.57 -19.91 28.28
CA VAL A 51 -12.13 -20.15 28.11
C VAL A 51 -11.80 -20.87 26.80
N LEU A 52 -12.60 -20.68 25.75
CA LEU A 52 -12.38 -21.24 24.40
C LEU A 52 -10.93 -21.06 23.91
N TRP A 53 -10.30 -19.93 24.26
CA TRP A 53 -8.92 -19.62 23.93
C TRP A 53 -7.89 -20.67 24.41
N LEU A 54 -8.20 -21.48 25.42
CA LEU A 54 -7.34 -22.60 25.85
C LEU A 54 -7.23 -23.70 24.78
N ASN A 55 -8.20 -23.80 23.88
CA ASN A 55 -8.13 -24.67 22.71
C ASN A 55 -7.54 -23.91 21.53
N GLU A 56 -8.29 -22.91 21.05
CA GLU A 56 -8.01 -22.25 19.76
C GLU A 56 -6.72 -21.46 19.79
N GLY A 57 -6.38 -20.85 20.94
CA GLY A 57 -5.12 -20.13 21.10
C GLY A 57 -3.90 -21.05 21.09
N PHE A 58 -3.98 -22.23 21.71
CA PHE A 58 -2.89 -23.21 21.67
C PHE A 58 -2.78 -23.90 20.32
N ALA A 59 -3.90 -24.22 19.67
CA ALA A 59 -3.89 -24.76 18.32
C ALA A 59 -3.30 -23.75 17.32
N SER A 60 -3.72 -22.48 17.39
CA SER A 60 -3.15 -21.38 16.58
C SER A 60 -1.69 -21.06 16.94
N TYR A 61 -1.23 -21.39 18.15
CA TYR A 61 0.20 -21.32 18.49
C TYR A 61 0.95 -22.47 17.80
N PHE A 62 0.51 -23.72 17.98
CA PHE A 62 1.19 -24.88 17.42
C PHE A 62 1.07 -24.99 15.90
N GLU A 63 0.08 -24.36 15.26
CA GLU A 63 -0.03 -24.33 13.79
C GLU A 63 1.25 -23.78 13.14
N TYR A 64 1.95 -22.85 13.79
CA TYR A 64 3.26 -22.34 13.35
C TYR A 64 4.40 -23.08 14.02
N PHE A 65 4.42 -23.16 15.36
CA PHE A 65 5.61 -23.60 16.10
C PHE A 65 5.86 -25.11 16.05
N ALA A 66 4.82 -25.93 15.79
CA ALA A 66 5.06 -27.37 15.52
C ALA A 66 5.67 -27.59 14.13
N LEU A 67 5.33 -26.76 13.15
CA LEU A 67 5.85 -26.85 11.79
C LEU A 67 7.28 -26.33 11.65
N VAL A 68 7.77 -25.48 12.55
CA VAL A 68 9.18 -25.01 12.52
C VAL A 68 10.16 -26.18 12.56
N GLU A 69 9.84 -27.24 13.31
CA GLU A 69 10.66 -28.45 13.40
C GLU A 69 10.56 -29.34 12.15
N ILE A 70 9.47 -29.22 11.38
CA ILE A 70 9.17 -30.06 10.22
C ILE A 70 9.62 -29.39 8.91
N GLU A 71 9.42 -28.08 8.81
CA GLU A 71 9.71 -27.22 7.65
C GLU A 71 10.56 -26.00 8.11
N PRO A 72 11.82 -26.21 8.54
CA PRO A 72 12.64 -25.16 9.15
C PRO A 72 12.94 -23.98 8.21
N ASP A 73 12.97 -24.23 6.90
CA ASP A 73 13.29 -23.21 5.89
C ASP A 73 12.10 -22.28 5.57
N TRP A 74 10.92 -22.49 6.18
CA TRP A 74 9.74 -21.65 5.92
C TRP A 74 9.70 -20.37 6.78
N ARG A 75 10.63 -20.19 7.72
CA ARG A 75 10.70 -19.02 8.62
C ARG A 75 9.39 -18.75 9.36
N LEU A 76 8.69 -19.81 9.80
CA LEU A 76 7.35 -19.70 10.38
C LEU A 76 7.31 -18.91 11.69
N GLU A 77 8.37 -18.89 12.49
CA GLU A 77 8.43 -18.05 13.71
C GLU A 77 8.36 -16.56 13.39
N GLU A 78 9.04 -16.12 12.33
CA GLU A 78 9.01 -14.72 11.89
C GLU A 78 7.68 -14.40 11.20
N GLN A 79 7.15 -15.33 10.42
CA GLN A 79 5.83 -15.19 9.80
C GLN A 79 4.72 -15.07 10.85
N PHE A 80 4.82 -15.76 12.00
CA PHE A 80 3.85 -15.67 13.08
C PHE A 80 3.65 -14.21 13.54
N VAL A 81 4.73 -13.43 13.61
CA VAL A 81 4.66 -12.01 14.02
C VAL A 81 3.77 -11.22 13.06
N VAL A 82 4.08 -11.25 11.77
CA VAL A 82 3.40 -10.41 10.77
C VAL A 82 2.04 -10.96 10.31
N ARG A 83 1.79 -12.26 10.52
CA ARG A 83 0.56 -12.95 10.08
C ARG A 83 -0.44 -13.28 11.19
N VAL A 84 0.01 -13.31 12.45
CA VAL A 84 -0.85 -13.65 13.61
C VAL A 84 -0.85 -12.52 14.62
N ALA A 85 0.32 -12.12 15.13
CA ALA A 85 0.41 -11.13 16.21
C ALA A 85 -0.05 -9.72 15.77
N GLN A 86 0.46 -9.21 14.66
CA GLN A 86 0.10 -7.86 14.16
C GLN A 86 -1.38 -7.75 13.72
N PRO A 87 -1.97 -8.74 13.03
CA PRO A 87 -3.41 -8.76 12.79
C PRO A 87 -4.25 -8.83 14.09
N ALA A 88 -3.80 -9.55 15.11
CA ALA A 88 -4.47 -9.59 16.41
C ALA A 88 -4.42 -8.23 17.12
N LEU A 89 -3.28 -7.51 17.08
CA LEU A 89 -3.19 -6.13 17.55
C LEU A 89 -4.16 -5.22 16.79
N SER A 90 -4.39 -5.45 15.51
CA SER A 90 -5.37 -4.67 14.74
C SER A 90 -6.81 -4.97 15.20
N ALA A 91 -7.18 -6.23 15.37
CA ALA A 91 -8.51 -6.65 15.80
C ALA A 91 -8.85 -6.16 17.23
N ASP A 92 -7.86 -6.12 18.13
CA ASP A 92 -8.06 -5.79 19.54
C ASP A 92 -7.92 -4.29 19.86
N SER A 93 -7.74 -3.45 18.84
CA SER A 93 -7.56 -1.98 18.98
C SER A 93 -8.87 -1.18 18.87
N VAL A 94 -10.01 -1.85 19.03
CA VAL A 94 -11.36 -1.25 18.92
C VAL A 94 -12.13 -1.34 20.24
N ASN A 95 -13.08 -0.43 20.44
CA ASN A 95 -13.92 -0.40 21.65
C ASN A 95 -14.88 -1.59 21.75
N THR A 96 -15.17 -2.26 20.63
CA THR A 96 -16.07 -3.42 20.54
C THR A 96 -15.33 -4.76 20.69
N SER A 97 -14.06 -4.75 21.10
CA SER A 97 -13.32 -5.98 21.40
C SER A 97 -13.88 -6.67 22.66
N HIS A 98 -13.33 -7.83 23.01
CA HIS A 98 -13.63 -8.53 24.26
C HIS A 98 -12.36 -9.12 24.91
N PRO A 99 -12.39 -9.43 26.22
CA PRO A 99 -11.31 -10.18 26.85
C PRO A 99 -11.16 -11.59 26.26
N MET A 100 -9.99 -12.21 26.41
CA MET A 100 -9.83 -13.61 26.00
C MET A 100 -10.74 -14.55 26.79
N THR A 101 -10.92 -14.28 28.09
CA THR A 101 -11.89 -14.98 28.94
C THR A 101 -13.16 -14.15 29.04
N VAL A 102 -14.24 -14.60 28.41
CA VAL A 102 -15.48 -13.82 28.27
C VAL A 102 -16.69 -14.69 28.61
N ASP A 103 -17.58 -14.19 29.46
CA ASP A 103 -18.79 -14.93 29.85
C ASP A 103 -19.76 -15.01 28.67
N VAL A 104 -20.19 -16.22 28.33
CA VAL A 104 -21.09 -16.52 27.20
C VAL A 104 -22.09 -17.61 27.60
N SER A 105 -23.31 -17.50 27.09
CA SER A 105 -24.42 -18.37 27.50
C SER A 105 -25.27 -18.89 26.34
N SER A 106 -25.60 -18.04 25.36
CA SER A 106 -26.42 -18.43 24.21
C SER A 106 -25.58 -19.06 23.10
N PRO A 107 -26.17 -19.88 22.21
CA PRO A 107 -25.46 -20.37 21.03
C PRO A 107 -24.86 -19.26 20.16
N GLU A 108 -25.54 -18.13 20.01
CA GLU A 108 -25.07 -16.98 19.25
C GLU A 108 -23.86 -16.31 19.93
N GLU A 109 -23.90 -16.15 21.26
CA GLU A 109 -22.76 -15.64 22.05
C GLU A 109 -21.56 -16.58 21.95
N ILE A 110 -21.78 -17.89 22.05
CA ILE A 110 -20.73 -18.91 21.92
C ILE A 110 -20.12 -18.87 20.52
N SER A 111 -20.93 -18.82 19.45
CA SER A 111 -20.42 -18.73 18.09
C SER A 111 -19.67 -17.42 17.82
N ALA A 112 -20.09 -16.32 18.45
CA ALA A 112 -19.48 -15.00 18.24
C ALA A 112 -18.03 -14.89 18.74
N ILE A 113 -17.63 -15.73 19.71
CA ILE A 113 -16.26 -15.72 20.27
C ILE A 113 -15.28 -16.63 19.50
N PHE A 114 -15.71 -17.31 18.43
CA PHE A 114 -14.82 -17.99 17.48
C PHE A 114 -14.20 -16.98 16.51
N ASP A 115 -13.42 -16.05 17.05
CA ASP A 115 -12.99 -14.83 16.38
C ASP A 115 -11.46 -14.61 16.45
N THR A 116 -10.97 -13.44 16.05
CA THR A 116 -9.52 -13.16 16.06
C THR A 116 -8.94 -13.09 17.48
N ILE A 117 -9.76 -12.81 18.50
CA ILE A 117 -9.32 -12.73 19.89
C ILE A 117 -9.03 -14.12 20.46
N SER A 118 -9.95 -15.07 20.29
CA SER A 118 -9.79 -16.44 20.80
C SER A 118 -8.69 -17.24 20.08
N TYR A 119 -8.38 -16.89 18.83
CA TYR A 119 -7.34 -17.53 18.01
C TYR A 119 -6.02 -16.76 18.08
N SER A 120 -5.93 -15.65 17.34
CA SER A 120 -4.66 -14.97 17.07
C SER A 120 -4.12 -14.19 18.27
N LYS A 121 -4.96 -13.45 19.01
CA LYS A 121 -4.51 -12.76 20.25
C LYS A 121 -4.08 -13.78 21.29
N ALA A 122 -4.87 -14.83 21.49
CA ALA A 122 -4.54 -15.91 22.42
C ALA A 122 -3.20 -16.56 22.08
N ALA A 123 -2.95 -16.91 20.81
CA ALA A 123 -1.67 -17.46 20.37
C ALA A 123 -0.50 -16.49 20.61
N ALA A 124 -0.67 -15.20 20.36
CA ALA A 124 0.37 -14.20 20.58
C ALA A 124 0.67 -14.00 22.07
N VAL A 125 -0.35 -14.01 22.92
CA VAL A 125 -0.21 -13.96 24.39
C VAL A 125 0.42 -15.24 24.94
N ILE A 126 0.12 -16.42 24.37
CA ILE A 126 0.78 -17.69 24.69
C ILE A 126 2.27 -17.65 24.28
N ARG A 127 2.60 -17.09 23.11
CA ARG A 127 4.00 -16.88 22.69
C ARG A 127 4.72 -15.95 23.67
N MET A 128 4.11 -14.83 24.05
CA MET A 128 4.67 -13.93 25.07
C MET A 128 4.92 -14.67 26.40
N MET A 129 3.96 -15.50 26.84
CA MET A 129 4.09 -16.33 28.04
C MET A 129 5.25 -17.33 27.94
N LYS A 130 5.49 -17.95 26.76
CA LYS A 130 6.68 -18.79 26.53
C LYS A 130 7.98 -18.01 26.76
N HIS A 131 8.08 -16.76 26.26
CA HIS A 131 9.29 -15.96 26.44
C HIS A 131 9.47 -15.48 27.88
N ILE A 132 8.39 -15.10 28.58
CA ILE A 132 8.41 -14.75 30.01
C ILE A 132 8.96 -15.92 30.84
N LEU A 133 8.50 -17.14 30.58
CA LEU A 133 8.85 -18.32 31.39
C LEU A 133 10.16 -18.98 30.97
N LYS A 134 10.69 -18.63 29.79
CA LYS A 134 11.71 -19.36 29.03
C LYS A 134 11.16 -20.63 28.35
N PRO A 135 11.61 -20.96 27.12
CA PRO A 135 11.04 -22.06 26.32
C PRO A 135 10.98 -23.43 27.00
N GLU A 136 12.05 -23.83 27.69
CA GLU A 136 12.12 -25.16 28.33
C GLU A 136 11.18 -25.29 29.53
N VAL A 137 11.08 -24.25 30.36
CA VAL A 137 10.17 -24.21 31.51
C VAL A 137 8.72 -24.23 31.02
N PHE A 138 8.42 -23.43 29.99
CA PHE A 138 7.11 -23.41 29.35
C PHE A 138 6.71 -24.81 28.84
N ARG A 139 7.59 -25.48 28.10
CA ARG A 139 7.36 -26.83 27.57
C ARG A 139 7.09 -27.86 28.67
N LYS A 140 7.91 -27.87 29.73
CA LYS A 140 7.71 -28.76 30.89
C LYS A 140 6.41 -28.44 31.64
N GLY A 141 6.08 -27.16 31.79
CA GLY A 141 4.86 -26.73 32.46
C GLY A 141 3.60 -27.10 31.67
N LEU A 142 3.63 -27.03 30.33
CA LEU A 142 2.57 -27.57 29.48
C LEU A 142 2.45 -29.08 29.61
N ASN A 143 3.56 -29.81 29.68
CA ASN A 143 3.52 -31.25 29.91
C ASN A 143 2.87 -31.59 31.26
N ARG A 144 3.26 -30.86 32.32
CA ARG A 144 2.62 -30.97 33.65
C ARG A 144 1.12 -30.70 33.57
N TYR A 145 0.70 -29.64 32.90
CA TYR A 145 -0.71 -29.31 32.69
C TYR A 145 -1.48 -30.46 32.03
N LEU A 146 -0.98 -30.96 30.89
CA LEU A 146 -1.62 -32.04 30.14
C LEU A 146 -1.68 -33.35 30.94
N VAL A 147 -0.64 -33.67 31.72
CA VAL A 147 -0.61 -34.88 32.57
C VAL A 147 -1.56 -34.75 33.76
N ASN A 148 -1.60 -33.57 34.41
CA ASN A 148 -2.43 -33.37 35.59
C ASN A 148 -3.92 -33.30 35.28
N VAL A 149 -4.30 -32.77 34.11
CA VAL A 149 -5.71 -32.53 33.75
C VAL A 149 -6.24 -33.52 32.71
N GLY A 150 -5.37 -34.26 32.01
CA GLY A 150 -5.74 -35.12 30.88
C GLY A 150 -6.95 -36.04 31.11
N ASN A 151 -7.78 -36.18 30.08
CA ASN A 151 -9.10 -36.83 30.09
C ASN A 151 -10.14 -36.09 30.95
N SER A 152 -10.00 -34.77 31.10
CA SER A 152 -10.91 -33.91 31.84
C SER A 152 -11.01 -32.52 31.23
N SER A 153 -11.68 -31.60 31.93
CA SER A 153 -11.82 -30.21 31.52
C SER A 153 -11.02 -29.24 32.38
N ALA A 154 -10.60 -28.12 31.80
CA ALA A 154 -9.74 -27.11 32.42
C ALA A 154 -10.33 -25.70 32.33
N ASP A 155 -10.02 -24.90 33.34
CA ASP A 155 -10.06 -23.44 33.25
C ASP A 155 -8.64 -22.85 33.27
N ALA A 156 -8.53 -21.53 33.19
CA ALA A 156 -7.23 -20.85 33.13
C ALA A 156 -6.38 -21.08 34.40
N GLU A 157 -7.00 -21.37 35.55
CA GLU A 157 -6.30 -21.63 36.81
C GLU A 157 -5.48 -22.92 36.74
N ASN A 158 -6.02 -23.95 36.07
CA ASN A 158 -5.29 -25.21 35.89
C ASN A 158 -4.00 -25.01 35.10
N LEU A 159 -4.07 -24.22 34.02
CA LEU A 159 -2.91 -23.91 33.17
C LEU A 159 -1.88 -23.07 33.93
N PHE A 160 -2.31 -21.94 34.52
CA PHE A 160 -1.40 -21.03 35.20
C PHE A 160 -0.78 -21.66 36.45
N GLY A 161 -1.52 -22.50 37.16
CA GLY A 161 -1.00 -23.28 38.29
C GLY A 161 0.15 -24.19 37.87
N ALA A 162 -0.05 -25.01 36.83
CA ALA A 162 0.97 -25.93 36.33
C ALA A 162 2.22 -25.19 35.80
N LEU A 163 2.04 -24.08 35.08
CA LEU A 163 3.14 -23.25 34.60
C LEU A 163 3.91 -22.58 35.77
N ASN A 164 3.19 -22.06 36.76
CA ASN A 164 3.79 -21.42 37.93
C ASN A 164 4.58 -22.43 38.78
N GLU A 165 4.06 -23.63 38.99
CA GLU A 165 4.79 -24.70 39.68
C GLU A 165 6.10 -25.03 38.96
N GLN A 166 6.05 -25.21 37.64
CA GLN A 166 7.26 -25.52 36.88
C GLN A 166 8.28 -24.38 36.89
N TYR A 167 7.80 -23.13 36.83
CA TYR A 167 8.64 -21.93 36.92
C TYR A 167 9.41 -21.87 38.24
N LEU A 168 8.70 -22.09 39.36
CA LEU A 168 9.31 -22.12 40.69
C LEU A 168 10.31 -23.28 40.83
N GLU A 169 10.00 -24.45 40.27
CA GLU A 169 10.86 -25.64 40.35
C GLU A 169 12.16 -25.49 39.55
N ASP A 170 12.09 -25.02 38.31
CA ASP A 170 13.25 -24.96 37.40
C ASP A 170 14.15 -23.74 37.66
N LEU A 171 13.56 -22.58 37.96
CA LEU A 171 14.31 -21.32 38.06
C LEU A 171 14.54 -20.86 39.50
N ASN A 172 13.75 -21.35 40.46
CA ASN A 172 13.79 -20.92 41.87
C ASN A 172 13.69 -19.39 42.05
N LEU A 173 12.99 -18.73 41.12
CA LEU A 173 12.72 -17.29 41.13
C LEU A 173 11.32 -17.02 41.68
N HIS A 174 11.18 -15.95 42.47
CA HIS A 174 9.91 -15.51 43.07
C HIS A 174 9.57 -14.08 42.66
N ASP A 175 10.08 -13.66 41.51
CA ASP A 175 9.94 -12.32 40.94
C ASP A 175 8.55 -12.08 40.33
N ILE A 176 7.87 -13.15 39.88
CA ILE A 176 6.51 -13.09 39.36
C ILE A 176 5.65 -14.25 39.88
N ASN A 177 4.33 -14.05 39.79
CA ASN A 177 3.33 -15.11 39.83
C ASN A 177 2.65 -15.19 38.47
N VAL A 178 2.67 -16.36 37.81
CA VAL A 178 2.19 -16.51 36.42
C VAL A 178 0.74 -16.08 36.28
N LYS A 179 -0.13 -16.49 37.22
CA LYS A 179 -1.54 -16.09 37.23
C LYS A 179 -1.69 -14.58 37.36
N THR A 180 -0.98 -13.93 38.28
CA THR A 180 -1.05 -12.48 38.45
C THR A 180 -0.69 -11.72 37.17
N VAL A 181 0.37 -12.15 36.47
CA VAL A 181 0.78 -11.56 35.20
C VAL A 181 -0.28 -11.82 34.12
N MET A 182 -0.63 -13.09 33.90
CA MET A 182 -1.49 -13.49 32.78
C MET A 182 -2.94 -13.04 32.93
N ASN A 183 -3.46 -12.89 34.16
CA ASN A 183 -4.80 -12.35 34.38
C ASN A 183 -4.96 -10.94 33.80
N THR A 184 -3.89 -10.14 33.76
CA THR A 184 -3.94 -8.81 33.12
C THR A 184 -4.05 -8.88 31.60
N TRP A 185 -3.75 -10.02 30.98
CA TRP A 185 -3.85 -10.22 29.55
C TRP A 185 -5.11 -10.99 29.13
N THR A 186 -5.65 -11.84 30.02
CA THR A 186 -6.78 -12.72 29.69
C THR A 186 -8.15 -12.17 30.13
N LEU A 187 -8.21 -11.41 31.23
CA LEU A 187 -9.48 -10.97 31.84
C LEU A 187 -9.93 -9.56 31.42
N GLN A 188 -9.12 -8.84 30.65
CA GLN A 188 -9.47 -7.54 30.08
C GLN A 188 -9.24 -7.52 28.56
N MET A 189 -10.03 -6.70 27.86
CA MET A 189 -9.91 -6.50 26.42
C MET A 189 -8.79 -5.50 26.09
N GLY A 190 -8.36 -5.46 24.84
CA GLY A 190 -7.31 -4.55 24.40
C GLY A 190 -5.91 -4.97 24.82
N TYR A 191 -4.96 -4.08 24.52
CA TYR A 191 -3.55 -4.19 24.81
C TYR A 191 -2.94 -2.79 24.99
N PRO A 192 -1.74 -2.67 25.59
CA PRO A 192 -1.12 -1.37 25.80
C PRO A 192 -0.33 -0.87 24.59
N VAL A 193 -0.25 0.44 24.43
CA VAL A 193 0.88 1.10 23.79
C VAL A 193 1.87 1.52 24.87
N LEU A 194 3.13 1.09 24.72
CA LEU A 194 4.24 1.50 25.56
C LEU A 194 4.87 2.77 24.98
N THR A 195 4.71 3.92 25.65
CA THR A 195 5.35 5.17 25.25
C THR A 195 6.70 5.32 25.93
N VAL A 196 7.77 5.41 25.14
CA VAL A 196 9.15 5.51 25.57
C VAL A 196 9.61 6.96 25.42
N THR A 197 9.87 7.62 26.55
CA THR A 197 10.37 9.00 26.59
C THR A 197 11.79 9.02 27.11
N ARG A 198 12.71 9.57 26.34
CA ARG A 198 14.11 9.75 26.73
C ARG A 198 14.38 11.16 27.23
N ASP A 199 15.04 11.24 28.37
CA ASP A 199 15.73 12.46 28.77
C ASP A 199 17.17 12.39 28.25
N TYR A 200 17.42 13.08 27.14
CA TYR A 200 18.73 13.12 26.48
C TYR A 200 19.80 13.81 27.34
N SER A 201 19.42 14.67 28.28
CA SER A 201 20.36 15.35 29.18
C SER A 201 20.85 14.42 30.29
N SER A 202 19.92 13.73 30.97
CA SER A 202 20.24 12.78 32.03
C SER A 202 20.55 11.37 31.51
N ARG A 203 20.34 11.12 30.20
CA ARG A 203 20.53 9.83 29.50
C ARG A 203 19.63 8.71 30.02
N ARG A 204 18.52 9.06 30.67
CA ARG A 204 17.57 8.12 31.27
C ARG A 204 16.35 7.92 30.38
N VAL A 205 15.71 6.77 30.57
CA VAL A 205 14.48 6.39 29.88
C VAL A 205 13.35 6.28 30.88
N THR A 206 12.20 6.84 30.51
CA THR A 206 10.93 6.64 31.20
C THR A 206 9.98 5.96 30.23
N VAL A 207 9.26 4.95 30.71
CA VAL A 207 8.20 4.28 29.95
C VAL A 207 6.85 4.49 30.61
N SER A 208 5.79 4.58 29.82
CA SER A 208 4.40 4.61 30.30
C SER A 208 3.53 3.69 29.46
N GLN A 209 2.40 3.26 30.04
CA GLN A 209 1.42 2.43 29.36
C GLN A 209 0.05 3.08 29.34
N GLU A 210 -0.68 2.87 28.26
CA GLU A 210 -2.11 3.14 28.14
C GLU A 210 -2.74 2.18 27.13
N ARG A 211 -4.05 1.96 27.20
CA ARG A 211 -4.76 1.12 26.23
C ARG A 211 -4.65 1.73 24.83
N PHE A 212 -4.13 0.97 23.88
CA PHE A 212 -4.09 1.40 22.49
C PHE A 212 -5.47 1.25 21.84
N LEU A 213 -5.95 2.33 21.24
CA LEU A 213 -7.16 2.33 20.42
C LEU A 213 -6.84 3.01 19.09
N LEU A 214 -7.15 2.35 17.99
CA LEU A 214 -7.08 2.98 16.67
C LEU A 214 -8.04 4.16 16.55
N ARG A 215 -9.15 4.10 17.29
CA ARG A 215 -10.24 5.08 17.25
C ARG A 215 -10.86 5.20 18.64
N PRO A 216 -10.42 6.20 19.45
CA PRO A 216 -11.10 6.53 20.70
C PRO A 216 -12.57 6.88 20.43
N ALA A 217 -13.47 6.47 21.33
CA ALA A 217 -14.87 6.89 21.23
C ALA A 217 -15.00 8.37 21.60
N ILE A 218 -15.73 9.15 20.79
CA ILE A 218 -15.93 10.60 21.00
C ILE A 218 -16.53 10.89 22.39
N ASN A 219 -17.39 9.99 22.89
CA ASN A 219 -17.96 10.00 24.24
C ASN A 219 -17.88 8.57 24.82
N GLY A 220 -16.67 8.07 25.07
CA GLY A 220 -16.47 6.73 25.64
C GLY A 220 -17.15 6.59 27.00
N THR A 221 -17.94 5.53 27.16
CA THR A 221 -18.55 5.15 28.45
C THR A 221 -17.70 4.15 29.22
N ASP A 222 -16.63 3.65 28.63
CA ASP A 222 -15.69 2.74 29.27
C ASP A 222 -14.85 3.51 30.30
N THR A 223 -15.01 3.14 31.58
CA THR A 223 -14.32 3.75 32.72
C THR A 223 -13.26 2.82 33.31
N HIS A 224 -12.99 1.69 32.64
CA HIS A 224 -12.05 0.70 33.12
C HIS A 224 -10.61 1.24 33.10
N ASP A 225 -9.89 1.06 34.21
CA ASP A 225 -8.50 1.48 34.37
C ASP A 225 -7.57 0.37 33.83
N TYR A 226 -7.42 0.33 32.51
CA TYR A 226 -6.63 -0.69 31.82
C TYR A 226 -5.14 -0.54 32.12
N LYS A 227 -4.58 -1.55 32.81
CA LYS A 227 -3.15 -1.67 33.08
C LYS A 227 -2.71 -3.12 32.98
N TRP A 228 -1.52 -3.34 32.44
CA TRP A 228 -0.94 -4.67 32.20
C TRP A 228 0.35 -4.86 32.96
N TRP A 229 0.68 -6.13 33.21
CA TRP A 229 2.05 -6.54 33.52
C TRP A 229 2.83 -6.73 32.21
N ILE A 230 3.62 -5.73 31.84
CA ILE A 230 4.37 -5.69 30.58
C ILE A 230 5.81 -6.17 30.79
N PRO A 231 6.25 -7.25 30.13
CA PRO A 231 7.66 -7.65 30.10
C PRO A 231 8.45 -6.70 29.18
N LEU A 232 9.33 -5.89 29.74
CA LEU A 232 10.14 -4.96 28.95
C LEU A 232 11.43 -5.63 28.47
N THR A 233 11.53 -5.80 27.15
CA THR A 233 12.76 -6.14 26.44
C THR A 233 13.19 -4.95 25.59
N TYR A 234 14.49 -4.69 25.50
CA TYR A 234 15.02 -3.58 24.69
C TYR A 234 16.50 -3.76 24.38
N THR A 235 16.95 -3.09 23.32
CA THR A 235 18.36 -2.98 22.94
C THR A 235 18.66 -1.59 22.41
N THR A 236 19.93 -1.23 22.35
CA THR A 236 20.39 0.09 21.89
C THR A 236 21.28 -0.04 20.67
N LYS A 237 21.48 1.07 19.95
CA LYS A 237 22.43 1.13 18.82
C LYS A 237 23.84 0.64 19.17
N SER A 238 24.29 0.84 20.41
CA SER A 238 25.60 0.38 20.87
C SER A 238 25.63 -1.11 21.26
N GLU A 239 24.50 -1.67 21.70
CA GLU A 239 24.39 -3.05 22.18
C GLU A 239 24.07 -4.02 21.03
N LEU A 240 23.12 -3.67 20.16
CA LEU A 240 22.65 -4.47 19.01
C LEU A 240 22.24 -5.92 19.35
N ASP A 241 21.93 -6.21 20.61
CA ASP A 241 21.41 -7.51 21.01
C ASP A 241 19.90 -7.60 20.74
N PHE A 242 19.55 -8.22 19.61
CA PHE A 242 18.17 -8.55 19.25
C PHE A 242 17.85 -10.05 19.45
N VAL A 243 18.73 -10.78 20.14
CA VAL A 243 18.56 -12.21 20.41
C VAL A 243 18.02 -12.42 21.82
N ASP A 244 18.47 -11.62 22.79
CA ASP A 244 17.98 -11.70 24.17
C ASP A 244 16.54 -11.17 24.31
N THR A 245 15.61 -12.11 24.49
CA THR A 245 14.20 -11.83 24.76
C THR A 245 13.84 -11.95 26.25
N GLU A 246 14.81 -12.08 27.16
CA GLU A 246 14.52 -12.14 28.59
C GLU A 246 14.02 -10.79 29.10
N THR A 247 13.03 -10.84 30.00
CA THR A 247 12.45 -9.63 30.59
C THR A 247 13.51 -8.87 31.39
N LYS A 248 13.98 -7.73 30.87
CA LYS A 248 14.99 -6.90 31.54
C LYS A 248 14.38 -6.18 32.74
N GLN A 249 13.18 -5.64 32.60
CA GLN A 249 12.42 -4.97 33.67
C GLN A 249 10.90 -5.17 33.46
N TRP A 250 10.12 -5.08 34.53
CA TRP A 250 8.66 -5.12 34.47
C TRP A 250 8.05 -3.72 34.59
N LEU A 251 7.03 -3.41 33.79
CA LEU A 251 6.06 -2.36 34.11
C LEU A 251 4.79 -3.06 34.61
N THR A 252 4.47 -2.91 35.89
CA THR A 252 3.41 -3.68 36.56
C THR A 252 2.04 -3.05 36.35
N ALA A 253 0.97 -3.82 36.60
CA ALA A 253 -0.40 -3.31 36.46
C ALA A 253 -0.81 -2.25 37.51
N THR A 254 0.08 -1.90 38.44
CA THR A 254 -0.13 -0.77 39.37
C THR A 254 0.61 0.50 38.95
N GLU A 255 1.47 0.41 37.92
CA GLU A 255 2.33 1.50 37.45
C GLU A 255 1.80 2.03 36.11
N GLU A 256 1.39 3.30 36.09
CA GLU A 256 1.10 4.03 34.83
C GLU A 256 2.39 4.36 34.08
N SER A 257 3.44 4.69 34.81
CA SER A 257 4.77 4.98 34.27
C SER A 257 5.89 4.53 35.20
N LYS A 258 7.08 4.31 34.63
CA LYS A 258 8.28 3.88 35.33
C LYS A 258 9.52 4.47 34.69
N GLN A 259 10.36 5.11 35.50
CA GLN A 259 11.71 5.45 35.09
C GLN A 259 12.60 4.21 35.21
N LEU A 260 13.25 3.83 34.11
CA LEU A 260 14.09 2.65 34.08
C LEU A 260 15.41 2.87 34.84
N THR A 261 15.91 1.79 35.44
CA THR A 261 17.21 1.79 36.14
C THR A 261 18.38 1.69 35.16
N THR A 262 18.19 0.91 34.09
CA THR A 262 19.05 0.79 32.91
C THR A 262 18.15 0.78 31.65
N PRO A 263 18.67 1.08 30.46
CA PRO A 263 20.04 1.45 30.14
C PRO A 263 20.30 2.96 30.32
N ILE A 264 21.56 3.34 30.43
CA ILE A 264 22.01 4.72 30.29
C ILE A 264 22.48 4.89 28.85
N ILE A 265 21.81 5.73 28.08
CA ILE A 265 21.93 5.72 26.62
C ILE A 265 22.65 6.97 26.13
N ASN A 266 23.57 6.83 25.17
CA ASN A 266 24.17 7.99 24.51
C ASN A 266 23.11 8.78 23.74
N GLN A 267 23.30 10.09 23.61
CA GLN A 267 22.32 10.96 22.95
C GLN A 267 22.10 10.60 21.47
N GLU A 268 23.13 10.08 20.81
CA GLU A 268 23.12 9.71 19.39
C GLU A 268 22.68 8.25 19.14
N ASP A 269 22.51 7.46 20.20
CA ASP A 269 22.05 6.08 20.09
C ASP A 269 20.52 6.05 20.14
N TRP A 270 19.90 5.26 19.28
CA TRP A 270 18.49 4.88 19.45
C TRP A 270 18.34 3.77 20.49
N ILE A 271 17.14 3.62 21.03
CA ILE A 271 16.67 2.43 21.75
C ILE A 271 15.44 1.84 21.04
N ILE A 272 15.37 0.53 20.96
CA ILE A 272 14.23 -0.22 20.43
C ILE A 272 13.76 -1.21 21.50
N PHE A 273 12.46 -1.21 21.78
CA PHE A 273 11.80 -2.12 22.71
C PHE A 273 11.04 -3.23 21.97
N ASN A 274 10.68 -4.27 22.74
CA ASN A 274 9.96 -5.45 22.28
C ASN A 274 10.77 -6.27 21.27
N ILE A 275 11.91 -6.78 21.72
CA ILE A 275 12.83 -7.59 20.92
C ILE A 275 12.08 -8.80 20.33
N GLN A 276 12.20 -8.97 19.00
CA GLN A 276 11.47 -9.94 18.19
C GLN A 276 9.92 -9.89 18.32
N GLU A 277 9.39 -8.72 18.71
CA GLU A 277 7.96 -8.49 18.93
C GLU A 277 7.31 -9.61 19.77
N THR A 278 8.00 -10.01 20.84
CA THR A 278 7.58 -11.11 21.72
C THR A 278 6.42 -10.75 22.62
N GLY A 279 6.33 -9.49 23.03
CA GLY A 279 5.23 -8.94 23.80
C GLY A 279 4.06 -8.51 22.93
N PHE A 280 2.84 -8.73 23.42
CA PHE A 280 1.59 -8.33 22.77
C PHE A 280 1.27 -6.85 23.04
N TYR A 281 2.15 -5.94 22.61
CA TYR A 281 1.99 -4.50 22.79
C TYR A 281 2.74 -3.72 21.71
N ARG A 282 2.25 -2.51 21.43
CA ARG A 282 2.90 -1.56 20.50
C ARG A 282 3.88 -0.67 21.22
N VAL A 283 4.87 -0.14 20.52
CA VAL A 283 5.83 0.81 21.10
C VAL A 283 5.80 2.14 20.38
N ASN A 284 5.54 3.22 21.13
CA ASN A 284 5.74 4.58 20.67
C ASN A 284 7.02 5.15 21.30
N TYR A 285 7.71 6.05 20.58
CA TYR A 285 8.90 6.73 21.08
C TYR A 285 8.74 8.25 20.98
N ASP A 286 9.54 9.00 21.73
CA ASP A 286 9.70 10.42 21.50
C ASP A 286 10.24 10.71 20.09
N ALA A 287 9.94 11.91 19.58
CA ALA A 287 10.27 12.32 18.21
C ALA A 287 11.77 12.21 17.88
N THR A 288 12.65 12.43 18.87
CA THR A 288 14.11 12.34 18.66
C THR A 288 14.54 10.88 18.49
N ASN A 289 13.99 9.95 19.27
CA ASN A 289 14.33 8.54 19.12
C ASN A 289 13.78 7.97 17.81
N TRP A 290 12.56 8.36 17.42
CA TRP A 290 12.02 8.05 16.09
C TRP A 290 12.92 8.56 14.97
N ALA A 291 13.42 9.80 15.06
CA ALA A 291 14.35 10.33 14.07
C ALA A 291 15.68 9.55 14.02
N LEU A 292 16.21 9.10 15.16
CA LEU A 292 17.42 8.27 15.22
C LEU A 292 17.20 6.88 14.60
N ILE A 293 16.03 6.26 14.83
CA ILE A 293 15.64 4.99 14.19
C ILE A 293 15.50 5.20 12.68
N ALA A 294 14.77 6.23 12.25
CA ALA A 294 14.58 6.54 10.83
C ALA A 294 15.93 6.80 10.13
N ALA A 295 16.85 7.52 10.76
CA ALA A 295 18.19 7.75 10.24
C ALA A 295 19.00 6.45 10.13
N HIS A 296 18.88 5.54 11.11
CA HIS A 296 19.55 4.25 11.06
C HIS A 296 19.00 3.35 9.95
N LEU A 297 17.67 3.23 9.83
CA LEU A 297 17.03 2.51 8.73
C LEU A 297 17.42 3.10 7.37
N ASN A 298 17.58 4.42 7.28
CA ASN A 298 17.99 5.07 6.04
C ASN A 298 19.49 4.99 5.73
N SER A 299 20.29 4.35 6.58
CA SER A 299 21.74 4.16 6.39
C SER A 299 22.07 2.81 5.72
N ASP A 300 23.33 2.64 5.33
CA ASP A 300 23.85 1.35 4.81
C ASP A 300 23.91 0.25 5.88
N SER A 301 23.64 0.58 7.15
CA SER A 301 23.70 -0.35 8.29
C SER A 301 22.32 -0.82 8.76
N PHE A 302 21.25 -0.57 8.00
CA PHE A 302 19.87 -0.89 8.42
C PHE A 302 19.65 -2.37 8.77
N GLU A 303 20.44 -3.28 8.17
CA GLU A 303 20.38 -4.72 8.42
C GLU A 303 20.88 -5.11 9.84
N GLN A 304 21.51 -4.20 10.58
CA GLN A 304 21.85 -4.41 11.99
C GLN A 304 20.63 -4.54 12.90
N ILE A 305 19.47 -4.00 12.49
CA ILE A 305 18.17 -4.29 13.10
C ILE A 305 17.59 -5.51 12.35
N PRO A 306 17.31 -6.66 12.99
CA PRO A 306 16.81 -7.84 12.28
C PRO A 306 15.43 -7.66 11.64
N PRO A 307 15.06 -8.50 10.66
CA PRO A 307 13.81 -8.40 9.91
C PRO A 307 12.55 -8.25 10.77
N VAL A 308 12.40 -9.05 11.82
CA VAL A 308 11.24 -9.00 12.72
C VAL A 308 11.09 -7.63 13.40
N ASN A 309 12.17 -7.05 13.91
CA ASN A 309 12.09 -5.73 14.55
C ASN A 309 11.94 -4.60 13.53
N ARG A 310 12.46 -4.73 12.30
CA ARG A 310 12.13 -3.79 11.22
C ARG A 310 10.64 -3.85 10.85
N ALA A 311 10.06 -5.06 10.82
CA ALA A 311 8.63 -5.27 10.61
C ALA A 311 7.78 -4.67 11.73
N GLN A 312 8.17 -4.87 12.99
CA GLN A 312 7.54 -4.24 14.16
C GLN A 312 7.55 -2.71 14.04
N LEU A 313 8.71 -2.10 13.76
CA LEU A 313 8.83 -0.65 13.64
C LEU A 313 7.91 -0.07 12.55
N LEU A 314 7.79 -0.79 11.42
CA LEU A 314 6.87 -0.42 10.35
C LEU A 314 5.41 -0.57 10.77
N ASP A 315 5.02 -1.71 11.33
CA ASP A 315 3.63 -1.93 11.78
C ASP A 315 3.22 -0.92 12.87
N ASP A 316 4.10 -0.66 13.85
CA ASP A 316 3.87 0.33 14.90
C ASP A 316 3.71 1.73 14.33
N VAL A 317 4.63 2.21 13.49
CA VAL A 317 4.54 3.60 12.99
C VAL A 317 3.29 3.83 12.14
N PHE A 318 2.86 2.85 11.34
CA PHE A 318 1.61 2.94 10.57
C PHE A 318 0.38 3.03 11.47
N ASN A 319 0.31 2.19 12.51
CA ASN A 319 -0.86 2.16 13.40
C ASN A 319 -0.86 3.34 14.39
N LEU A 320 0.31 3.78 14.85
CA LEU A 320 0.46 5.00 15.66
C LEU A 320 0.03 6.24 14.87
N ALA A 321 0.41 6.36 13.60
CA ALA A 321 -0.03 7.46 12.76
C ALA A 321 -1.55 7.44 12.54
N ARG A 322 -2.11 6.26 12.28
CA ARG A 322 -3.56 6.08 12.14
C ARG A 322 -4.34 6.44 13.41
N ALA A 323 -3.74 6.21 14.58
CA ALA A 323 -4.31 6.54 15.88
C ALA A 323 -4.00 7.98 16.34
N GLY A 324 -3.20 8.75 15.58
CA GLY A 324 -2.88 10.15 15.88
C GLY A 324 -1.73 10.38 16.86
N TYR A 325 -0.92 9.35 17.16
CA TYR A 325 0.26 9.46 18.03
C TYR A 325 1.46 10.12 17.34
N VAL A 326 1.56 9.96 16.02
CA VAL A 326 2.64 10.50 15.18
C VAL A 326 2.07 10.94 13.83
N ASP A 327 2.82 11.77 13.10
CA ASP A 327 2.39 12.22 11.77
C ASP A 327 2.75 11.21 10.66
N TYR A 328 1.98 11.20 9.58
CA TYR A 328 2.30 10.40 8.39
C TYR A 328 3.65 10.76 7.76
N THR A 329 4.17 11.97 7.97
CA THR A 329 5.53 12.32 7.54
C THR A 329 6.59 11.40 8.15
N LEU A 330 6.43 11.01 9.43
CA LEU A 330 7.34 10.04 10.06
C LEU A 330 7.21 8.66 9.41
N VAL A 331 5.98 8.22 9.10
CA VAL A 331 5.74 6.96 8.36
C VAL A 331 6.52 6.98 7.05
N LEU A 332 6.43 8.07 6.29
CA LEU A 332 7.10 8.23 5.00
C LEU A 332 8.64 8.23 5.11
N GLN A 333 9.18 8.86 6.16
CA GLN A 333 10.62 8.80 6.48
C GLN A 333 11.06 7.37 6.83
N MET A 334 10.22 6.64 7.58
CA MET A 334 10.47 5.27 8.01
C MET A 334 10.36 4.25 6.87
N VAL A 335 9.48 4.42 5.89
CA VAL A 335 9.37 3.46 4.75
C VAL A 335 10.40 3.70 3.66
N LYS A 336 11.07 4.86 3.64
CA LYS A 336 12.04 5.21 2.60
C LYS A 336 13.19 4.21 2.46
N TYR A 337 13.58 3.51 3.53
CA TYR A 337 14.63 2.49 3.42
C TYR A 337 14.22 1.27 2.61
N LEU A 338 12.92 1.04 2.41
CA LEU A 338 12.41 -0.08 1.63
C LEU A 338 12.93 -0.07 0.18
N GLU A 339 13.37 1.08 -0.35
CA GLU A 339 14.13 1.18 -1.62
C GLU A 339 15.35 0.23 -1.67
N ARG A 340 15.85 -0.24 -0.52
CA ARG A 340 16.99 -1.14 -0.38
C ARG A 340 16.65 -2.50 0.24
N GLU A 341 15.46 -2.65 0.82
CA GLU A 341 15.04 -3.85 1.54
C GLU A 341 14.67 -4.99 0.59
N THR A 342 15.11 -6.21 0.90
CA THR A 342 14.81 -7.42 0.11
C THR A 342 14.34 -8.59 0.96
N ASP A 343 14.14 -8.41 2.27
CA ASP A 343 13.57 -9.44 3.14
C ASP A 343 12.04 -9.40 3.14
N TYR A 344 11.43 -10.58 3.12
CA TYR A 344 9.98 -10.77 3.11
C TYR A 344 9.27 -10.18 4.33
N ILE A 345 9.86 -10.29 5.53
CA ILE A 345 9.16 -10.01 6.79
C ILE A 345 8.86 -8.51 6.98
N PRO A 346 9.82 -7.58 6.77
CA PRO A 346 9.54 -6.14 6.82
C PRO A 346 8.59 -5.68 5.71
N TRP A 347 8.72 -6.26 4.51
CA TRP A 347 7.81 -5.97 3.40
C TRP A 347 6.37 -6.40 3.69
N TYR A 348 6.17 -7.55 4.35
CA TYR A 348 4.83 -7.99 4.75
C TYR A 348 4.16 -6.96 5.67
N ALA A 349 4.85 -6.50 6.72
CA ALA A 349 4.35 -5.47 7.62
C ALA A 349 4.13 -4.13 6.88
N ALA A 350 5.07 -3.73 6.01
CA ALA A 350 4.92 -2.55 5.17
C ALA A 350 3.66 -2.62 4.31
N PHE A 351 3.39 -3.75 3.65
CA PHE A 351 2.23 -3.91 2.78
C PHE A 351 0.91 -3.83 3.53
N ASN A 352 0.84 -4.31 4.78
CA ASN A 352 -0.35 -4.15 5.61
C ASN A 352 -0.68 -2.65 5.83
N GLY A 353 0.34 -1.86 6.20
CA GLY A 353 0.19 -0.42 6.41
C GLY A 353 -0.02 0.37 5.11
N LEU A 354 0.76 0.08 4.07
CA LEU A 354 0.66 0.72 2.76
C LEU A 354 -0.70 0.45 2.11
N ASN A 355 -1.29 -0.73 2.28
CA ASN A 355 -2.63 -1.03 1.75
C ASN A 355 -3.70 -0.10 2.35
N TYR A 356 -3.58 0.25 3.65
CA TYR A 356 -4.48 1.21 4.29
C TYR A 356 -4.35 2.61 3.68
N VAL A 357 -3.11 3.05 3.42
CA VAL A 357 -2.79 4.37 2.85
C VAL A 357 -3.17 4.43 1.37
N ASP A 358 -2.76 3.44 0.57
CA ASP A 358 -3.04 3.36 -0.87
C ASP A 358 -4.53 3.41 -1.16
N LYS A 359 -5.33 2.59 -0.46
CA LYS A 359 -6.78 2.57 -0.62
C LYS A 359 -7.41 3.94 -0.42
N ARG A 360 -6.85 4.78 0.47
CA ARG A 360 -7.34 6.15 0.71
C ARG A 360 -6.81 7.15 -0.29
N MET A 361 -5.53 7.05 -0.64
CA MET A 361 -4.89 7.92 -1.62
C MET A 361 -5.52 7.82 -3.02
N ARG A 362 -6.25 6.75 -3.34
CA ARG A 362 -7.07 6.65 -4.57
C ARG A 362 -8.08 7.78 -4.75
N GLY A 363 -8.58 8.36 -3.65
CA GLY A 363 -9.47 9.52 -3.71
C GLY A 363 -8.75 10.86 -3.84
N ALA A 364 -7.41 10.89 -3.75
CA ALA A 364 -6.65 12.11 -3.93
C ALA A 364 -6.74 12.60 -5.40
N PRO A 365 -6.47 13.89 -5.67
CA PRO A 365 -6.37 14.38 -7.04
C PRO A 365 -5.47 13.50 -7.90
N SER A 366 -5.81 13.29 -9.17
CA SER A 366 -5.13 12.31 -10.04
C SER A 366 -3.61 12.46 -10.06
N TYR A 367 -3.10 13.69 -9.99
CA TYR A 367 -1.66 13.97 -9.91
C TYR A 367 -1.01 13.48 -8.60
N ASP A 368 -1.70 13.70 -7.49
CA ASP A 368 -1.22 13.35 -6.15
C ASP A 368 -1.20 11.84 -5.98
N TYR A 369 -2.26 11.16 -6.43
CA TYR A 369 -2.29 9.70 -6.45
C TYR A 369 -1.25 9.13 -7.43
N TYR A 370 -1.04 9.75 -8.59
CA TYR A 370 0.02 9.35 -9.51
C TYR A 370 1.41 9.44 -8.86
N ALA A 371 1.72 10.56 -8.18
CA ALA A 371 2.98 10.73 -7.45
C ALA A 371 3.15 9.67 -6.35
N TRP A 372 2.08 9.37 -5.62
CA TRP A 372 2.05 8.29 -4.63
C TRP A 372 2.37 6.92 -5.26
N LYS A 373 1.70 6.54 -6.35
CA LYS A 373 1.98 5.28 -7.06
C LYS A 373 3.46 5.17 -7.46
N ARG A 374 4.02 6.24 -8.02
CA ARG A 374 5.44 6.29 -8.44
C ARG A 374 6.40 6.16 -7.26
N PHE A 375 6.08 6.79 -6.13
CA PHE A 375 6.85 6.61 -4.90
C PHE A 375 6.86 5.15 -4.45
N ILE A 376 5.71 4.46 -4.42
CA ILE A 376 5.67 3.05 -4.03
C ILE A 376 6.40 2.15 -5.04
N LEU A 377 6.25 2.38 -6.34
CA LEU A 377 7.02 1.66 -7.37
C LEU A 377 8.54 1.83 -7.20
N LYS A 378 8.98 3.02 -6.77
CA LYS A 378 10.38 3.29 -6.44
C LYS A 378 10.84 2.44 -5.25
N LEU A 379 10.04 2.34 -4.18
CA LEU A 379 10.35 1.45 -3.04
C LEU A 379 10.49 0.00 -3.50
N LEU A 380 9.59 -0.48 -4.37
CA LEU A 380 9.55 -1.87 -4.83
C LEU A 380 10.70 -2.28 -5.74
N ASN A 381 11.33 -1.33 -6.44
CA ASN A 381 12.24 -1.61 -7.56
C ASN A 381 13.37 -2.60 -7.20
N LYS A 382 14.02 -2.42 -6.06
CA LYS A 382 15.13 -3.30 -5.65
C LYS A 382 14.67 -4.75 -5.43
N ALA A 383 13.57 -4.93 -4.70
CA ALA A 383 12.98 -6.24 -4.45
C ALA A 383 12.45 -6.88 -5.75
N TYR A 384 11.77 -6.10 -6.61
CA TYR A 384 11.28 -6.55 -7.91
C TYR A 384 12.43 -7.05 -8.79
N THR A 385 13.51 -6.27 -8.91
CA THR A 385 14.69 -6.62 -9.71
C THR A 385 15.40 -7.86 -9.17
N ALA A 386 15.48 -8.03 -7.85
CA ALA A 386 16.11 -9.19 -7.22
C ALA A 386 15.32 -10.50 -7.46
N LEU A 387 13.99 -10.43 -7.33
CA LEU A 387 13.11 -11.60 -7.42
C LEU A 387 12.81 -12.01 -8.87
N GLY A 388 12.65 -11.03 -9.75
CA GLY A 388 12.16 -11.20 -11.12
C GLY A 388 10.73 -11.73 -11.20
N SER A 389 10.21 -11.85 -12.42
CA SER A 389 8.82 -12.28 -12.69
C SER A 389 8.64 -13.80 -12.77
N GLU A 390 9.74 -14.57 -12.77
CA GLU A 390 9.72 -16.04 -12.91
C GLU A 390 10.16 -16.74 -11.63
N VAL A 391 9.46 -17.83 -11.33
CA VAL A 391 9.89 -18.77 -10.29
C VAL A 391 11.07 -19.57 -10.84
N LYS A 392 12.15 -19.62 -10.06
CA LYS A 392 13.36 -20.39 -10.33
C LYS A 392 13.34 -21.66 -9.49
N ASP A 393 13.97 -22.73 -9.98
CA ASP A 393 14.08 -23.99 -9.23
C ASP A 393 14.85 -23.82 -7.90
N THR A 394 15.72 -22.83 -7.83
CA THR A 394 16.50 -22.47 -6.64
C THR A 394 15.75 -21.61 -5.63
N ASP A 395 14.53 -21.16 -5.93
CA ASP A 395 13.77 -20.33 -5.01
C ASP A 395 13.27 -21.14 -3.81
N ASP A 396 13.62 -20.67 -2.62
CA ASP A 396 13.03 -21.20 -1.39
C ASP A 396 11.55 -20.82 -1.24
N HIS A 397 10.92 -21.35 -0.19
CA HIS A 397 9.49 -21.17 0.06
C HIS A 397 9.12 -19.70 0.28
N VAL A 398 9.91 -18.97 1.07
CA VAL A 398 9.64 -17.58 1.45
C VAL A 398 9.86 -16.64 0.25
N THR A 399 10.85 -16.91 -0.59
CA THR A 399 11.12 -16.19 -1.84
C THR A 399 9.92 -16.28 -2.80
N LYS A 400 9.26 -17.44 -2.87
CA LYS A 400 8.04 -17.62 -3.68
C LYS A 400 6.87 -16.79 -3.14
N LEU A 401 6.70 -16.74 -1.81
CA LEU A 401 5.69 -15.89 -1.16
C LEU A 401 5.99 -14.41 -1.42
N PHE A 402 7.24 -14.00 -1.25
CA PHE A 402 7.66 -12.62 -1.41
C PHE A 402 7.51 -12.13 -2.85
N ARG A 403 7.89 -12.97 -3.84
CA ARG A 403 7.67 -12.68 -5.27
C ARG A 403 6.19 -12.43 -5.55
N ASN A 404 5.31 -13.24 -4.99
CA ASN A 404 3.87 -13.04 -5.19
C ASN A 404 3.42 -11.65 -4.71
N GLN A 405 3.84 -11.23 -3.51
CA GLN A 405 3.48 -9.91 -2.97
C GLN A 405 4.04 -8.75 -3.80
N ILE A 406 5.32 -8.81 -4.17
CA ILE A 406 5.98 -7.78 -4.97
C ILE A 406 5.32 -7.65 -6.35
N LEU A 407 5.05 -8.77 -7.03
CA LEU A 407 4.37 -8.76 -8.33
C LEU A 407 2.93 -8.26 -8.21
N THR A 408 2.19 -8.66 -7.19
CA THR A 408 0.83 -8.16 -6.95
C THR A 408 0.82 -6.64 -6.82
N TRP A 409 1.71 -6.07 -5.99
CA TRP A 409 1.79 -4.63 -5.81
C TRP A 409 2.27 -3.90 -7.08
N ALA A 410 3.35 -4.36 -7.71
CA ALA A 410 3.87 -3.75 -8.93
C ALA A 410 2.82 -3.72 -10.04
N CYS A 411 2.16 -4.85 -10.30
CA CYS A 411 1.12 -4.93 -11.32
C CYS A 411 -0.12 -4.10 -10.95
N ASN A 412 -0.56 -4.10 -9.68
CA ASN A 412 -1.72 -3.32 -9.26
C ASN A 412 -1.51 -1.81 -9.39
N LEU A 413 -0.27 -1.35 -9.18
CA LEU A 413 0.13 0.05 -9.35
C LEU A 413 0.40 0.44 -10.82
N GLY A 414 0.35 -0.53 -11.74
CA GLY A 414 0.52 -0.32 -13.18
C GLY A 414 1.97 -0.33 -13.65
N ASP A 415 2.89 -1.03 -12.97
CA ASP A 415 4.25 -1.20 -13.47
C ASP A 415 4.27 -1.90 -14.84
N TYR A 416 4.88 -1.24 -15.84
CA TYR A 416 4.88 -1.74 -17.21
C TYR A 416 5.53 -3.11 -17.36
N ALA A 417 6.68 -3.34 -16.72
CA ALA A 417 7.38 -4.61 -16.84
C ALA A 417 6.51 -5.75 -16.26
N CYS A 418 5.87 -5.51 -15.12
CA CYS A 418 4.94 -6.44 -14.49
C CYS A 418 3.73 -6.72 -15.39
N VAL A 419 3.02 -5.68 -15.83
CA VAL A 419 1.80 -5.80 -16.63
C VAL A 419 2.11 -6.43 -17.99
N SER A 420 3.18 -6.02 -18.66
CA SER A 420 3.63 -6.59 -19.94
C SER A 420 3.99 -8.07 -19.81
N ASN A 421 4.71 -8.46 -18.75
CA ASN A 421 5.01 -9.88 -18.50
C ASN A 421 3.73 -10.69 -18.23
N ALA A 422 2.78 -10.15 -17.47
CA ALA A 422 1.50 -10.79 -17.22
C ALA A 422 0.69 -10.98 -18.52
N LYS A 423 0.60 -9.94 -19.36
CA LYS A 423 -0.04 -9.99 -20.69
C LYS A 423 0.61 -11.02 -21.60
N GLN A 424 1.94 -11.14 -21.60
CA GLN A 424 2.65 -12.11 -22.46
C GLN A 424 2.35 -13.56 -22.07
N ARG A 425 2.19 -13.85 -20.77
CA ARG A 425 1.93 -15.20 -20.25
C ARG A 425 0.47 -15.61 -20.40
N PHE A 426 -0.45 -14.67 -20.30
CA PHE A 426 -1.86 -14.91 -20.52
C PHE A 426 -2.15 -14.85 -22.03
N ALA A 427 -2.30 -16.02 -22.67
CA ALA A 427 -2.42 -16.21 -24.12
C ALA A 427 -2.75 -14.94 -24.95
N ALA A 428 -1.70 -14.37 -25.55
CA ALA A 428 -1.68 -13.33 -26.57
C ALA A 428 -2.35 -11.97 -26.32
N HIS A 429 -3.43 -11.77 -25.55
CA HIS A 429 -3.98 -10.42 -25.27
C HIS A 429 -4.62 -10.36 -23.86
N MET A 430 -4.15 -9.40 -23.05
CA MET A 430 -4.86 -8.77 -21.92
C MET A 430 -4.91 -9.50 -20.56
N THR A 431 -4.53 -8.78 -19.50
CA THR A 431 -4.98 -9.02 -18.12
C THR A 431 -6.45 -8.58 -18.00
N LEU A 432 -7.31 -9.24 -17.21
CA LEU A 432 -8.75 -8.88 -17.11
C LEU A 432 -9.05 -7.40 -16.82
N ARG A 433 -8.19 -6.71 -16.06
CA ARG A 433 -8.29 -5.25 -15.81
C ARG A 433 -8.15 -4.39 -17.08
N HIS A 434 -7.46 -4.92 -18.08
CA HIS A 434 -7.22 -4.31 -19.39
C HIS A 434 -7.81 -5.17 -20.52
N GLY A 435 -8.68 -6.13 -20.17
CA GLY A 435 -9.29 -7.14 -21.03
C GLY A 435 -10.74 -6.82 -21.33
N GLY A 436 -11.30 -7.46 -22.35
CA GLY A 436 -12.72 -7.34 -22.69
C GLY A 436 -13.55 -8.53 -22.22
N VAL A 437 -14.79 -8.56 -22.68
CA VAL A 437 -15.76 -9.64 -22.42
C VAL A 437 -15.25 -11.01 -22.92
N GLY A 438 -14.39 -11.03 -23.95
CA GLY A 438 -13.82 -12.26 -24.50
C GLY A 438 -12.90 -12.99 -23.50
N GLU A 439 -11.97 -12.26 -22.88
CA GLU A 439 -11.05 -12.79 -21.86
C GLU A 439 -11.81 -13.23 -20.60
N TRP A 440 -12.84 -12.46 -20.22
CA TRP A 440 -13.72 -12.82 -19.13
C TRP A 440 -14.44 -14.15 -19.39
N ASN A 441 -15.03 -14.30 -20.58
CA ASN A 441 -15.71 -15.54 -20.99
C ASN A 441 -14.75 -16.74 -21.03
N PHE A 442 -13.50 -16.54 -21.46
CA PHE A 442 -12.49 -17.60 -21.44
C PHE A 442 -12.21 -18.09 -20.01
N LEU A 443 -12.05 -17.18 -19.05
CA LEU A 443 -11.82 -17.54 -17.66
C LEU A 443 -13.06 -18.12 -16.98
N TRP A 444 -14.24 -17.63 -17.34
CA TRP A 444 -15.51 -18.20 -16.88
C TRP A 444 -15.69 -19.63 -17.40
N ASP A 445 -15.38 -19.89 -18.67
CA ASP A 445 -15.40 -21.25 -19.24
C ASP A 445 -14.36 -22.16 -18.57
N ARG A 446 -13.15 -21.65 -18.29
CA ARG A 446 -12.17 -22.38 -17.47
C ARG A 446 -12.73 -22.76 -16.11
N PHE A 447 -13.39 -21.82 -15.43
CA PHE A 447 -13.99 -22.04 -14.12
C PHE A 447 -15.10 -23.09 -14.17
N ILE A 448 -16.04 -22.97 -15.10
CA ILE A 448 -17.26 -23.79 -15.12
C ILE A 448 -17.05 -25.17 -15.76
N THR A 449 -16.18 -25.25 -16.77
CA THR A 449 -16.04 -26.45 -17.62
C THR A 449 -14.83 -27.29 -17.24
N TYR A 450 -13.71 -26.66 -16.88
CA TYR A 450 -12.40 -27.36 -16.79
C TYR A 450 -11.79 -27.41 -15.39
N SER A 451 -12.09 -26.43 -14.53
CA SER A 451 -11.48 -26.37 -13.20
C SER A 451 -12.18 -27.31 -12.22
N ASN A 452 -11.47 -28.36 -11.82
CA ASN A 452 -11.89 -29.31 -10.79
C ASN A 452 -11.06 -29.20 -9.49
N VAL A 453 -10.17 -28.20 -9.41
CA VAL A 453 -9.31 -27.96 -8.25
C VAL A 453 -9.84 -26.76 -7.48
N SER A 454 -10.26 -26.96 -6.23
CA SER A 454 -10.91 -25.91 -5.42
C SER A 454 -10.06 -24.66 -5.24
N THR A 455 -8.72 -24.78 -5.16
CA THR A 455 -7.81 -23.62 -5.04
C THR A 455 -7.75 -22.80 -6.32
N GLU A 456 -7.82 -23.46 -7.48
CA GLU A 456 -7.90 -22.76 -8.77
C GLU A 456 -9.25 -22.06 -8.94
N GLN A 457 -10.35 -22.73 -8.57
CA GLN A 457 -11.69 -22.14 -8.60
C GLN A 457 -11.77 -20.84 -7.79
N THR A 458 -11.26 -20.84 -6.55
CA THR A 458 -11.19 -19.63 -5.72
C THR A 458 -10.34 -18.53 -6.36
N LEU A 459 -9.21 -18.89 -6.98
CA LEU A 459 -8.37 -17.93 -7.71
C LEU A 459 -9.15 -17.32 -8.88
N LEU A 460 -9.78 -18.14 -9.72
CA LEU A 460 -10.54 -17.68 -10.89
C LEU A 460 -11.68 -16.74 -10.50
N LEU A 461 -12.44 -17.07 -9.45
CA LEU A 461 -13.49 -16.19 -8.92
C LEU A 461 -12.94 -14.84 -8.45
N GLY A 462 -11.75 -14.82 -7.84
CA GLY A 462 -11.09 -13.56 -7.48
C GLY A 462 -10.66 -12.73 -8.69
N VAL A 463 -10.13 -13.38 -9.74
CA VAL A 463 -9.66 -12.67 -10.94
C VAL A 463 -10.83 -12.16 -11.79
N LEU A 464 -11.93 -12.92 -11.91
CA LEU A 464 -13.13 -12.53 -12.68
C LEU A 464 -13.75 -11.20 -12.24
N GLY A 465 -13.58 -10.83 -10.97
CA GLY A 465 -14.01 -9.52 -10.45
C GLY A 465 -13.19 -8.34 -10.95
N CYS A 466 -12.01 -8.58 -11.53
CA CYS A 466 -11.12 -7.53 -12.01
C CYS A 466 -11.52 -6.92 -13.37
N THR A 467 -12.72 -7.21 -13.87
CA THR A 467 -13.21 -6.67 -15.15
C THR A 467 -13.42 -5.16 -15.08
N GLY A 468 -12.97 -4.45 -16.13
CA GLY A 468 -13.19 -3.02 -16.31
C GLY A 468 -14.55 -2.66 -16.93
N ASP A 469 -15.37 -3.66 -17.28
CA ASP A 469 -16.68 -3.51 -17.94
C ASP A 469 -17.83 -3.66 -16.93
N GLU A 470 -18.71 -2.64 -16.87
CA GLU A 470 -19.79 -2.56 -15.88
C GLU A 470 -20.83 -3.67 -16.06
N ASP A 471 -21.28 -3.90 -17.30
CA ASP A 471 -22.30 -4.92 -17.60
C ASP A 471 -21.80 -6.33 -17.25
N THR A 472 -20.53 -6.62 -17.53
CA THR A 472 -19.87 -7.87 -17.15
C THR A 472 -19.76 -7.99 -15.63
N ALA A 473 -19.38 -6.92 -14.92
CA ALA A 473 -19.33 -6.91 -13.46
C ALA A 473 -20.70 -7.17 -12.83
N HIS A 474 -21.76 -6.53 -13.35
CA HIS A 474 -23.15 -6.74 -12.92
C HIS A 474 -23.59 -8.17 -13.17
N SER A 475 -23.33 -8.70 -14.37
CA SER A 475 -23.62 -10.10 -14.72
C SER A 475 -22.91 -11.06 -13.77
N TYR A 476 -21.65 -10.80 -13.43
CA TYR A 476 -20.89 -11.61 -12.50
C TYR A 476 -21.45 -11.59 -11.08
N MET A 477 -21.78 -10.41 -10.54
CA MET A 477 -22.43 -10.29 -9.24
C MET A 477 -23.80 -10.99 -9.23
N HIS A 478 -24.54 -10.92 -10.34
CA HIS A 478 -25.84 -11.60 -10.47
C HIS A 478 -25.72 -13.13 -10.45
N LEU A 479 -24.65 -13.70 -11.00
CA LEU A 479 -24.39 -15.14 -10.92
C LEU A 479 -24.27 -15.63 -9.47
N SER A 480 -23.82 -14.78 -8.54
CA SER A 480 -23.76 -15.13 -7.11
C SER A 480 -25.14 -15.23 -6.44
N LEU A 481 -26.19 -14.73 -7.09
CA LEU A 481 -27.58 -14.80 -6.64
C LEU A 481 -28.37 -15.91 -7.38
N SER A 482 -27.69 -16.71 -8.19
CA SER A 482 -28.29 -17.84 -8.92
C SER A 482 -27.77 -19.17 -8.38
N LYS A 483 -28.69 -20.06 -7.99
CA LYS A 483 -28.37 -21.40 -7.48
C LYS A 483 -27.74 -22.31 -8.54
N ASP A 484 -27.98 -22.02 -9.82
CA ASP A 484 -27.52 -22.83 -10.97
C ASP A 484 -26.29 -22.22 -11.66
N SER A 485 -25.66 -21.21 -11.06
CA SER A 485 -24.47 -20.54 -11.62
C SER A 485 -23.21 -21.41 -11.65
N GLY A 486 -23.21 -22.53 -10.93
CA GLY A 486 -22.05 -23.37 -10.67
C GLY A 486 -21.06 -22.80 -9.65
N ILE A 487 -21.32 -21.60 -9.09
CA ILE A 487 -20.57 -21.09 -7.95
C ILE A 487 -21.08 -21.77 -6.68
N ARG A 488 -20.18 -22.43 -5.93
CA ARG A 488 -20.54 -23.10 -4.68
C ARG A 488 -20.99 -22.09 -3.64
N GLN A 489 -21.95 -22.46 -2.81
CA GLN A 489 -22.48 -21.59 -1.74
C GLN A 489 -21.38 -21.03 -0.82
N GLN A 490 -20.35 -21.84 -0.54
CA GLN A 490 -19.20 -21.46 0.30
C GLN A 490 -18.23 -20.44 -0.36
N ASP A 491 -18.33 -20.23 -1.66
CA ASP A 491 -17.46 -19.35 -2.45
C ASP A 491 -18.17 -18.05 -2.87
N LEU A 492 -19.49 -17.93 -2.66
CA LEU A 492 -20.29 -16.75 -3.02
C LEU A 492 -19.76 -15.46 -2.39
N SER A 493 -19.21 -15.54 -1.17
CA SER A 493 -18.67 -14.38 -0.45
C SER A 493 -17.44 -13.75 -1.12
N LEU A 494 -16.86 -14.38 -2.15
CA LEU A 494 -15.71 -13.85 -2.89
C LEU A 494 -16.12 -12.90 -4.01
N VAL A 495 -17.33 -13.02 -4.54
CA VAL A 495 -17.76 -12.35 -5.78
C VAL A 495 -17.79 -10.84 -5.61
N PHE A 496 -18.63 -10.30 -4.72
CA PHE A 496 -18.72 -8.85 -4.50
C PHE A 496 -17.36 -8.22 -4.11
N PRO A 497 -16.60 -8.75 -3.13
CA PRO A 497 -15.30 -8.20 -2.80
C PRO A 497 -14.28 -8.21 -3.93
N SER A 498 -14.33 -9.20 -4.82
CA SER A 498 -13.44 -9.23 -5.98
C SER A 498 -13.69 -8.08 -6.96
N VAL A 499 -14.93 -7.60 -7.06
CA VAL A 499 -15.31 -6.45 -7.91
C VAL A 499 -14.92 -5.13 -7.27
N TYR A 500 -15.42 -4.82 -6.07
CA TYR A 500 -15.19 -3.50 -5.49
C TYR A 500 -13.76 -3.26 -4.99
N ASN A 501 -12.95 -4.31 -4.78
CA ASN A 501 -11.52 -4.14 -4.49
C ASN A 501 -10.65 -4.12 -5.74
N ALA A 502 -11.19 -4.42 -6.92
CA ALA A 502 -10.41 -4.53 -8.15
C ALA A 502 -9.76 -3.21 -8.54
N HIS A 503 -10.53 -2.12 -8.63
CA HIS A 503 -10.09 -0.78 -9.03
C HIS A 503 -11.19 0.24 -8.70
N ASP A 504 -10.92 1.53 -8.88
CA ASP A 504 -11.83 2.61 -8.45
C ASP A 504 -13.23 2.48 -9.07
N LYS A 505 -13.31 2.20 -10.38
CA LYS A 505 -14.59 1.93 -11.07
C LYS A 505 -15.37 0.74 -10.50
N GLY A 506 -14.70 -0.23 -9.88
CA GLY A 506 -15.35 -1.43 -9.33
C GLY A 506 -16.24 -1.11 -8.13
N VAL A 507 -15.91 -0.06 -7.38
CA VAL A 507 -16.78 0.47 -6.31
C VAL A 507 -18.05 1.06 -6.92
N ASP A 508 -17.91 1.84 -7.99
CA ASP A 508 -19.05 2.44 -8.69
C ASP A 508 -19.97 1.36 -9.27
N PHE A 509 -19.40 0.32 -9.90
CA PHE A 509 -20.15 -0.82 -10.41
C PHE A 509 -20.93 -1.55 -9.32
N ALA A 510 -20.34 -1.71 -8.12
CA ALA A 510 -21.01 -2.35 -7.00
C ALA A 510 -22.13 -1.48 -6.40
N ILE A 511 -21.94 -0.15 -6.36
CA ILE A 511 -23.00 0.80 -5.92
C ILE A 511 -24.15 0.80 -6.93
N SER A 512 -23.86 0.87 -8.24
CA SER A 512 -24.89 0.86 -9.28
C SER A 512 -25.65 -0.47 -9.28
N TYR A 513 -24.97 -1.59 -9.09
CA TYR A 513 -25.60 -2.90 -8.94
C TYR A 513 -26.53 -2.95 -7.72
N LEU A 514 -26.11 -2.42 -6.56
CA LEU A 514 -26.98 -2.35 -5.37
C LEU A 514 -28.24 -1.53 -5.64
N GLN A 515 -28.11 -0.36 -6.28
CA GLN A 515 -29.23 0.50 -6.61
C GLN A 515 -30.26 -0.20 -7.50
N LEU A 516 -29.80 -1.05 -8.42
CA LEU A 516 -30.67 -1.77 -9.36
C LEU A 516 -31.24 -3.08 -8.80
N TYR A 517 -30.49 -3.78 -7.94
CA TYR A 517 -30.76 -5.20 -7.62
C TYR A 517 -30.77 -5.53 -6.11
N TYR A 518 -30.92 -4.55 -5.20
CA TYR A 518 -30.94 -4.84 -3.76
C TYR A 518 -32.05 -5.81 -3.33
N THR A 519 -33.21 -5.78 -4.00
CA THR A 519 -34.33 -6.71 -3.72
C THR A 519 -33.94 -8.14 -4.07
N ASN A 520 -33.25 -8.38 -5.20
CA ASN A 520 -32.73 -9.70 -5.55
C ASN A 520 -31.77 -10.23 -4.48
N ILE A 521 -30.93 -9.36 -3.90
CA ILE A 521 -29.99 -9.73 -2.83
C ILE A 521 -30.75 -10.09 -1.56
N SER A 522 -31.67 -9.24 -1.12
CA SER A 522 -32.46 -9.48 0.09
C SER A 522 -33.32 -10.74 -0.03
N ASP A 523 -33.90 -10.98 -1.20
CA ASP A 523 -34.75 -12.14 -1.47
C ASP A 523 -33.94 -13.44 -1.49
N TYR A 524 -32.77 -13.43 -2.14
CA TYR A 524 -31.89 -14.60 -2.20
C TYR A 524 -31.42 -15.03 -0.81
N HIS A 525 -31.07 -14.07 0.05
CA HIS A 525 -30.64 -14.33 1.43
C HIS A 525 -31.79 -14.41 2.43
N ASN A 526 -33.03 -14.13 2.01
CA ASN A 526 -34.19 -13.95 2.87
C ASN A 526 -33.90 -13.02 4.06
N SER A 527 -33.12 -11.96 3.83
CA SER A 527 -32.65 -11.05 4.87
C SER A 527 -32.19 -9.71 4.30
N ILE A 528 -32.85 -8.62 4.68
CA ILE A 528 -32.44 -7.27 4.31
C ILE A 528 -31.08 -6.88 4.92
N ASN A 529 -30.63 -7.56 5.99
CA ASN A 529 -29.31 -7.34 6.59
C ASN A 529 -28.16 -7.72 5.66
N SER A 530 -28.40 -8.55 4.62
CA SER A 530 -27.42 -8.81 3.57
C SER A 530 -27.07 -7.53 2.79
N VAL A 531 -28.07 -6.68 2.51
CA VAL A 531 -27.88 -5.37 1.88
C VAL A 531 -27.10 -4.43 2.81
N VAL A 532 -27.45 -4.38 4.10
CA VAL A 532 -26.72 -3.57 5.10
C VAL A 532 -25.25 -4.00 5.22
N SER A 533 -24.98 -5.30 5.13
CA SER A 533 -23.60 -5.84 5.16
C SER A 533 -22.78 -5.42 3.94
N LEU A 534 -23.41 -5.37 2.76
CA LEU A 534 -22.78 -4.83 1.54
C LEU A 534 -22.57 -3.32 1.63
N VAL A 535 -23.54 -2.56 2.14
CA VAL A 535 -23.38 -1.12 2.42
C VAL A 535 -22.20 -0.87 3.36
N SER A 536 -22.05 -1.68 4.41
CA SER A 536 -20.92 -1.60 5.34
C SER A 536 -19.58 -1.87 4.65
N SER A 537 -19.54 -2.93 3.84
CA SER A 537 -18.34 -3.29 3.06
C SER A 537 -17.93 -2.17 2.10
N LEU A 538 -18.87 -1.62 1.33
CA LEU A 538 -18.61 -0.53 0.39
C LEU A 538 -18.21 0.75 1.12
N SER A 539 -18.91 1.11 2.21
CA SER A 539 -18.58 2.28 3.03
C SER A 539 -17.11 2.28 3.49
N SER A 540 -16.54 1.10 3.76
CA SER A 540 -15.13 0.97 4.14
C SER A 540 -14.13 1.30 3.03
N THR A 541 -14.57 1.25 1.77
CA THR A 541 -13.74 1.48 0.56
C THR A 541 -13.87 2.88 -0.02
N LEU A 542 -14.90 3.64 0.38
CA LEU A 542 -15.20 4.94 -0.23
C LEU A 542 -14.12 5.97 0.08
N THR A 543 -13.75 6.72 -0.95
CA THR A 543 -12.75 7.81 -0.89
C THR A 543 -13.16 9.05 -1.69
N SER A 544 -14.33 9.03 -2.33
CA SER A 544 -14.90 10.16 -3.08
C SER A 544 -16.21 10.64 -2.46
N GLU A 545 -16.39 11.96 -2.41
CA GLU A 545 -17.63 12.58 -1.95
C GLU A 545 -18.83 12.19 -2.82
N VAL A 546 -18.61 12.02 -4.13
CA VAL A 546 -19.64 11.56 -5.07
C VAL A 546 -20.11 10.14 -4.73
N GLN A 547 -19.16 9.23 -4.48
CA GLN A 547 -19.49 7.85 -4.10
C GLN A 547 -20.22 7.78 -2.77
N ALA A 548 -19.76 8.55 -1.77
CA ALA A 548 -20.40 8.62 -0.46
C ALA A 548 -21.82 9.17 -0.55
N THR A 549 -22.03 10.18 -1.39
CA THR A 549 -23.35 10.76 -1.66
C THR A 549 -24.28 9.75 -2.34
N ASN A 550 -23.78 9.04 -3.36
CA ASN A 550 -24.56 8.04 -4.08
C ASN A 550 -24.99 6.87 -3.19
N LEU A 551 -24.08 6.34 -2.35
CA LEU A 551 -24.40 5.26 -1.41
C LEU A 551 -25.34 5.72 -0.30
N ARG A 552 -25.18 6.95 0.21
CA ARG A 552 -26.11 7.54 1.19
C ARG A 552 -27.51 7.68 0.60
N LYS A 553 -27.61 8.26 -0.60
CA LYS A 553 -28.88 8.44 -1.29
C LYS A 553 -29.58 7.10 -1.49
N PHE A 554 -28.86 6.06 -1.88
CA PHE A 554 -29.40 4.70 -1.97
C PHE A 554 -30.01 4.25 -0.63
N VAL A 555 -29.29 4.39 0.49
CA VAL A 555 -29.79 4.01 1.83
C VAL A 555 -31.03 4.82 2.23
N GLU A 556 -31.10 6.09 1.86
CA GLU A 556 -32.27 6.94 2.07
C GLU A 556 -33.47 6.50 1.21
N ASP A 557 -33.23 6.16 -0.06
CA ASP A 557 -34.27 5.73 -1.01
C ASP A 557 -34.91 4.39 -0.60
N ILE A 558 -34.16 3.48 0.05
CA ILE A 558 -34.68 2.18 0.52
C ILE A 558 -35.05 2.15 2.01
N LYS A 559 -35.15 3.31 2.66
CA LYS A 559 -35.39 3.42 4.11
C LYS A 559 -36.61 2.61 4.59
N ASP A 560 -37.71 2.70 3.86
CA ASP A 560 -38.96 2.04 4.23
C ASP A 560 -38.83 0.49 4.15
N ASP A 561 -38.05 -0.02 3.20
CA ASP A 561 -37.78 -1.46 3.06
C ASP A 561 -36.80 -1.98 4.12
N LEU A 562 -35.84 -1.15 4.55
CA LEU A 562 -34.89 -1.47 5.62
C LEU A 562 -35.58 -1.59 6.98
N GLY A 563 -36.53 -0.69 7.26
CA GLY A 563 -37.06 -0.47 8.60
C GLY A 563 -36.04 0.21 9.54
N ASP A 564 -36.53 0.73 10.67
CA ASP A 564 -35.77 1.66 11.52
C ASP A 564 -34.40 1.14 11.99
N LEU A 565 -34.33 -0.13 12.42
CA LEU A 565 -33.09 -0.72 12.96
C LEU A 565 -32.02 -0.94 11.87
N ALA A 566 -32.39 -1.53 10.74
CA ALA A 566 -31.46 -1.80 9.66
C ALA A 566 -31.01 -0.49 8.99
N TYR A 567 -31.92 0.49 8.89
CA TYR A 567 -31.59 1.85 8.45
C TYR A 567 -30.58 2.53 9.37
N ALA A 568 -30.77 2.46 10.69
CA ALA A 568 -29.80 3.01 11.65
C ALA A 568 -28.42 2.34 11.53
N SER A 569 -28.38 1.02 11.32
CA SER A 569 -27.13 0.26 11.09
C SER A 569 -26.43 0.67 9.79
N ALA A 570 -27.20 0.86 8.71
CA ALA A 570 -26.67 1.37 7.44
C ALA A 570 -26.11 2.79 7.58
N LEU A 571 -26.81 3.69 8.28
CA LEU A 571 -26.31 5.04 8.58
C LEU A 571 -25.02 5.02 9.41
N ASN A 572 -24.91 4.13 10.40
CA ASN A 572 -23.68 3.98 11.18
C ASN A 572 -22.52 3.49 10.31
N SER A 573 -22.79 2.59 9.37
CA SER A 573 -21.79 2.12 8.40
C SER A 573 -21.26 3.26 7.52
N LEU A 574 -22.13 4.19 7.10
CA LEU A 574 -21.75 5.36 6.30
C LEU A 574 -20.82 6.34 7.04
N GLN A 575 -20.80 6.34 8.38
CA GLN A 575 -19.81 7.13 9.14
C GLN A 575 -18.37 6.68 8.86
N VAL A 576 -18.15 5.43 8.43
CA VAL A 576 -16.82 4.95 8.02
C VAL A 576 -16.35 5.68 6.76
N ALA A 577 -17.26 5.92 5.81
CA ALA A 577 -16.96 6.67 4.59
C ALA A 577 -16.61 8.13 4.89
N GLU A 578 -17.38 8.79 5.76
CA GLU A 578 -17.10 10.17 6.20
C GLU A 578 -15.69 10.30 6.81
N ARG A 579 -15.28 9.32 7.62
CA ARG A 579 -13.94 9.29 8.20
C ARG A 579 -12.84 9.04 7.17
N ASN A 580 -13.11 8.27 6.11
CA ASN A 580 -12.15 8.10 5.02
C ASN A 580 -11.95 9.42 4.27
N LEU A 581 -13.02 10.18 4.03
CA LEU A 581 -12.95 11.51 3.41
C LEU A 581 -12.20 12.51 4.30
N GLN A 582 -12.48 12.51 5.61
CA GLN A 582 -11.75 13.35 6.57
C GLN A 582 -10.24 13.00 6.60
N TRP A 583 -9.90 11.71 6.59
CA TRP A 583 -8.50 11.29 6.51
C TRP A 583 -7.83 11.82 5.24
N LEU A 584 -8.54 11.73 4.09
CA LEU A 584 -8.04 12.21 2.81
C LEU A 584 -7.78 13.73 2.86
N GLU A 585 -8.74 14.51 3.33
CA GLU A 585 -8.61 15.97 3.49
C GLU A 585 -7.43 16.34 4.39
N THR A 586 -7.23 15.59 5.47
CA THR A 586 -6.21 15.91 6.49
C THR A 586 -4.79 15.52 6.04
N HIS A 587 -4.63 14.39 5.34
CA HIS A 587 -3.31 13.78 5.16
C HIS A 587 -2.84 13.66 3.71
N SER A 588 -3.75 13.61 2.72
CA SER A 588 -3.38 13.28 1.34
C SER A 588 -2.39 14.27 0.72
N ALA A 589 -2.59 15.57 0.93
CA ALA A 589 -1.71 16.61 0.41
C ALA A 589 -0.27 16.48 0.93
N THR A 590 -0.10 16.22 2.24
CA THR A 590 1.23 16.04 2.84
C THR A 590 1.92 14.78 2.32
N ILE A 591 1.18 13.68 2.20
CA ILE A 591 1.69 12.42 1.65
C ILE A 591 2.11 12.59 0.19
N ALA A 592 1.26 13.25 -0.60
CA ALA A 592 1.51 13.53 -2.00
C ALA A 592 2.74 14.41 -2.16
N GLU A 593 2.87 15.48 -1.37
CA GLU A 593 4.01 16.39 -1.46
C GLU A 593 5.32 15.67 -1.17
N PHE A 594 5.38 14.86 -0.11
CA PHE A 594 6.55 14.03 0.16
C PHE A 594 6.86 13.08 -1.00
N ALA A 595 5.84 12.44 -1.58
CA ALA A 595 6.01 11.51 -2.71
C ALA A 595 6.55 12.23 -3.97
N LYS A 596 6.08 13.45 -4.25
CA LYS A 596 6.60 14.34 -5.31
C LYS A 596 8.06 14.73 -5.03
N GLU A 597 8.35 15.06 -3.77
CA GLU A 597 9.67 15.15 -3.11
C GLU A 597 10.70 14.16 -3.67
N GLN A 598 10.27 12.91 -3.81
CA GLN A 598 11.15 11.79 -4.15
C GLN A 598 11.25 11.49 -5.66
N ASN A 599 10.48 12.18 -6.51
CA ASN A 599 10.30 11.87 -7.93
C ASN A 599 10.68 13.05 -8.84
N HIS A 600 11.91 13.04 -9.37
CA HIS A 600 12.43 14.11 -10.24
C HIS A 600 12.54 13.72 -11.73
N ARG A 601 11.96 12.59 -12.13
CA ARG A 601 11.92 12.13 -13.53
C ARG A 601 10.49 12.10 -14.07
N LEU A 602 10.35 12.28 -15.37
CA LEU A 602 9.09 12.19 -16.08
C LEU A 602 8.49 10.77 -16.00
N PRO A 603 7.16 10.66 -16.13
CA PRO A 603 6.48 9.41 -16.44
C PRO A 603 7.10 8.68 -17.64
N THR A 604 7.17 7.35 -17.58
CA THR A 604 7.66 6.50 -18.68
C THR A 604 6.58 6.11 -19.69
N ALA A 605 5.31 6.37 -19.35
CA ALA A 605 4.15 6.00 -20.15
C ALA A 605 4.13 6.66 -21.53
N VAL A 606 4.69 7.86 -21.64
CA VAL A 606 4.73 8.64 -22.89
C VAL A 606 6.18 8.98 -23.20
N VAL A 607 6.59 8.69 -24.44
CA VAL A 607 7.95 9.03 -24.93
C VAL A 607 7.86 9.86 -26.20
N PRO A 608 8.81 10.79 -26.43
CA PRO A 608 8.82 11.59 -27.65
C PRO A 608 9.33 10.78 -28.85
N GLU A 609 8.82 11.08 -30.04
CA GLU A 609 9.34 10.58 -31.32
C GLU A 609 10.02 11.71 -32.10
N SER A 610 9.32 12.83 -32.24
CA SER A 610 9.80 13.98 -32.99
C SER A 610 9.20 15.29 -32.52
N TYR A 611 9.91 16.38 -32.78
CA TYR A 611 9.51 17.74 -32.52
C TYR A 611 9.46 18.52 -33.83
N THR A 612 8.36 19.26 -34.04
CA THR A 612 8.32 20.36 -35.01
C THR A 612 8.28 21.66 -34.21
N LEU A 613 9.37 22.42 -34.27
CA LEU A 613 9.58 23.62 -33.46
C LEU A 613 9.65 24.86 -34.36
N LYS A 614 8.80 25.84 -34.08
CA LYS A 614 8.83 27.16 -34.69
C LYS A 614 9.19 28.20 -33.63
N VAL A 615 10.14 29.08 -33.94
CA VAL A 615 10.61 30.11 -32.99
C VAL A 615 10.70 31.47 -33.67
N ILE A 616 10.20 32.50 -32.99
CA ILE A 616 10.24 33.89 -33.43
C ILE A 616 10.92 34.73 -32.33
N PRO A 617 12.24 34.98 -32.40
CA PRO A 617 12.92 35.81 -31.42
C PRO A 617 12.70 37.31 -31.65
N TYR A 618 12.55 38.07 -30.57
CA TYR A 618 12.45 39.52 -30.55
C TYR A 618 13.64 40.15 -29.82
N PHE A 619 14.27 41.15 -30.44
CA PHE A 619 15.48 41.80 -29.93
C PHE A 619 15.26 43.29 -29.63
N GLU A 620 14.05 43.78 -29.84
CA GLU A 620 13.66 45.15 -29.60
C GLU A 620 13.52 45.40 -28.10
N VAL A 621 13.97 46.55 -27.59
CA VAL A 621 13.86 46.88 -26.15
C VAL A 621 12.40 46.86 -25.68
N ASP A 622 11.48 47.29 -26.54
CA ASP A 622 10.04 47.29 -26.26
C ASP A 622 9.40 45.89 -26.26
N SER A 623 10.12 44.87 -26.75
CA SER A 623 9.68 43.46 -26.74
C SER A 623 10.14 42.69 -25.49
N GLU A 624 10.82 43.36 -24.57
CA GLU A 624 11.40 42.76 -23.34
C GLU A 624 12.34 41.56 -23.59
N PHE A 625 12.88 41.42 -24.81
CA PHE A 625 13.69 40.28 -25.24
C PHE A 625 13.00 38.93 -25.07
N THR A 626 11.80 38.79 -25.62
CA THR A 626 11.04 37.55 -25.64
C THR A 626 11.22 36.76 -26.94
N PHE A 627 10.64 35.57 -26.98
CA PHE A 627 10.43 34.84 -28.23
C PHE A 627 9.09 34.09 -28.18
N ASP A 628 8.41 34.05 -29.33
CA ASP A 628 7.22 33.20 -29.49
C ASP A 628 7.66 31.81 -29.96
N GLY A 629 7.10 30.79 -29.31
CA GLY A 629 7.33 29.39 -29.63
C GLY A 629 6.02 28.67 -30.00
N GLU A 630 6.08 27.87 -31.06
CA GLU A 630 5.08 26.83 -31.31
C GLU A 630 5.82 25.50 -31.43
N VAL A 631 5.45 24.54 -30.58
CA VAL A 631 5.99 23.18 -30.65
C VAL A 631 4.87 22.19 -30.88
N VAL A 632 5.08 21.27 -31.83
CA VAL A 632 4.27 20.07 -31.99
C VAL A 632 5.17 18.87 -31.66
N ILE A 633 4.85 18.19 -30.58
CA ILE A 633 5.57 17.00 -30.12
C ILE A 633 4.78 15.77 -30.55
N ARG A 634 5.34 14.97 -31.44
CA ARG A 634 4.82 13.64 -31.71
C ARG A 634 5.27 12.71 -30.61
N ILE A 635 4.31 12.11 -29.92
CA ILE A 635 4.53 11.19 -28.81
C ILE A 635 4.05 9.79 -29.15
N ASN A 636 4.74 8.81 -28.57
CA ASN A 636 4.36 7.40 -28.61
C ASN A 636 3.99 6.95 -27.20
N VAL A 637 2.86 6.28 -27.10
CA VAL A 637 2.33 5.79 -25.82
C VAL A 637 2.82 4.36 -25.58
N LYS A 638 3.57 4.18 -24.49
CA LYS A 638 4.13 2.91 -24.04
C LYS A 638 3.24 2.21 -23.02
N GLU A 639 2.51 2.98 -22.23
CA GLU A 639 1.56 2.50 -21.21
C GLU A 639 0.27 3.31 -21.36
N PRO A 640 -0.92 2.70 -21.26
CA PRO A 640 -2.16 3.45 -21.25
C PRO A 640 -2.16 4.51 -20.14
N THR A 641 -2.51 5.74 -20.48
CA THR A 641 -2.53 6.85 -19.53
C THR A 641 -3.41 7.97 -20.04
N ASP A 642 -4.08 8.67 -19.12
CA ASP A 642 -4.83 9.90 -19.37
C ASP A 642 -3.96 11.16 -19.21
N ARG A 643 -2.62 11.02 -19.15
CA ARG A 643 -1.72 12.14 -18.80
C ARG A 643 -0.49 12.25 -19.69
N ILE A 644 -0.11 13.50 -19.96
CA ILE A 644 1.14 13.87 -20.63
C ILE A 644 1.87 14.87 -19.73
N VAL A 645 3.09 14.55 -19.33
CA VAL A 645 3.91 15.43 -18.48
C VAL A 645 5.15 15.85 -19.25
N LEU A 646 5.34 17.16 -19.38
CA LEU A 646 6.48 17.78 -20.06
C LEU A 646 7.35 18.51 -19.05
N HIS A 647 8.62 18.73 -19.37
CA HIS A 647 9.44 19.70 -18.67
C HIS A 647 9.20 21.11 -19.19
N VAL A 648 8.97 22.06 -18.28
CA VAL A 648 8.79 23.50 -18.55
C VAL A 648 9.43 24.31 -17.43
N ASN A 649 10.22 25.33 -17.77
CA ASN A 649 10.81 26.25 -16.82
C ASN A 649 10.84 27.67 -17.39
N GLN A 650 10.25 28.65 -16.70
CA GLN A 650 10.25 30.07 -17.14
C GLN A 650 9.70 30.26 -18.57
N LEU A 651 8.61 29.57 -18.91
CA LEU A 651 7.85 29.76 -20.14
C LEU A 651 6.39 30.06 -19.79
N ASP A 652 5.79 31.00 -20.50
CA ASP A 652 4.37 31.31 -20.39
C ASP A 652 3.59 30.47 -21.41
N ILE A 653 2.91 29.42 -20.94
CA ILE A 653 2.12 28.53 -21.80
C ILE A 653 0.78 29.19 -22.13
N VAL A 654 0.44 29.24 -23.42
CA VAL A 654 -0.89 29.69 -23.86
C VAL A 654 -1.84 28.49 -23.80
N GLU A 655 -2.45 28.26 -22.64
CA GLU A 655 -3.28 27.05 -22.40
C GLU A 655 -4.41 26.86 -23.43
N SER A 656 -5.02 27.94 -23.91
CA SER A 656 -6.07 27.89 -24.94
C SER A 656 -5.58 27.37 -26.31
N SER A 657 -4.26 27.28 -26.51
CA SER A 657 -3.65 26.71 -27.72
C SER A 657 -3.36 25.22 -27.63
N LEU A 658 -3.48 24.63 -26.43
CA LEU A 658 -3.20 23.21 -26.22
C LEU A 658 -4.12 22.37 -27.08
N ASN A 659 -3.51 21.51 -27.90
CA ASN A 659 -4.26 20.62 -28.76
C ASN A 659 -3.54 19.28 -28.83
N ILE A 660 -4.24 18.22 -28.42
CA ILE A 660 -3.76 16.85 -28.46
C ILE A 660 -4.61 16.12 -29.49
N THR A 661 -3.97 15.54 -30.51
CA THR A 661 -4.65 14.87 -31.62
C THR A 661 -4.12 13.47 -31.84
N SER A 662 -5.01 12.50 -32.03
CA SER A 662 -4.67 11.16 -32.49
C SER A 662 -4.17 11.22 -33.93
N VAL A 663 -2.97 10.71 -34.18
CA VAL A 663 -2.39 10.72 -35.54
C VAL A 663 -3.11 9.71 -36.45
N SER A 664 -3.58 8.59 -35.91
CA SER A 664 -4.27 7.55 -36.68
C SER A 664 -5.72 7.91 -37.01
N GLU A 665 -6.43 8.53 -36.06
CA GLU A 665 -7.85 8.80 -36.18
C GLU A 665 -8.17 10.25 -36.56
N GLY A 666 -7.22 11.18 -36.37
CA GLY A 666 -7.42 12.61 -36.55
C GLY A 666 -8.36 13.24 -35.52
N THR A 667 -8.70 12.49 -34.46
CA THR A 667 -9.58 12.93 -33.38
C THR A 667 -8.82 13.81 -32.39
N GLN A 668 -9.42 14.94 -32.01
CA GLN A 668 -8.91 15.80 -30.95
C GLN A 668 -9.40 15.29 -29.60
N LEU A 669 -8.48 15.22 -28.63
CA LEU A 669 -8.76 14.79 -27.26
C LEU A 669 -9.07 16.01 -26.38
N THR A 670 -9.84 15.76 -25.32
CA THR A 670 -10.32 16.81 -24.41
C THR A 670 -9.35 16.96 -23.25
N VAL A 671 -8.81 18.17 -23.07
CA VAL A 671 -7.98 18.52 -21.91
C VAL A 671 -8.90 18.92 -20.76
N ILE A 672 -8.87 18.18 -19.66
CA ILE A 672 -9.67 18.47 -18.46
C ILE A 672 -8.97 19.49 -17.58
N ASN A 673 -7.65 19.34 -17.39
CA ASN A 673 -6.89 20.15 -16.44
C ASN A 673 -5.42 20.24 -16.84
N THR A 674 -4.75 21.32 -16.43
CA THR A 674 -3.29 21.43 -16.49
C THR A 674 -2.72 21.87 -15.15
N THR A 675 -1.49 21.47 -14.83
CA THR A 675 -0.85 21.82 -13.57
C THR A 675 0.64 22.05 -13.77
N LEU A 676 1.15 23.18 -13.25
CA LEU A 676 2.57 23.53 -13.27
C LEU A 676 3.22 23.27 -11.92
N ASP A 677 4.15 22.32 -11.87
CA ASP A 677 4.98 22.01 -10.71
C ASP A 677 6.33 22.72 -10.87
N THR A 678 6.46 23.88 -10.24
CA THR A 678 7.66 24.74 -10.38
C THR A 678 8.92 24.10 -9.79
N PRO A 679 8.90 23.47 -8.59
CA PRO A 679 10.09 22.81 -8.04
C PRO A 679 10.68 21.72 -8.94
N ARG A 680 9.83 20.90 -9.58
CA ARG A 680 10.27 19.82 -10.48
C ARG A 680 10.34 20.23 -11.94
N GLN A 681 9.83 21.42 -12.26
CA GLN A 681 9.72 21.97 -13.61
C GLN A 681 8.85 21.09 -14.52
N PHE A 682 7.74 20.56 -13.99
CA PHE A 682 6.81 19.72 -14.74
C PHE A 682 5.57 20.52 -15.15
N PHE A 683 5.12 20.30 -16.37
CA PHE A 683 3.83 20.74 -16.89
C PHE A 683 3.00 19.51 -17.20
N ASP A 684 2.02 19.24 -16.34
CA ASP A 684 1.13 18.08 -16.41
C ASP A 684 -0.15 18.45 -17.14
N ILE A 685 -0.52 17.64 -18.13
CA ILE A 685 -1.71 17.78 -18.95
C ILE A 685 -2.58 16.55 -18.72
N GLN A 686 -3.78 16.74 -18.18
CA GLN A 686 -4.77 15.69 -17.96
C GLN A 686 -5.84 15.70 -19.04
N LEU A 687 -6.13 14.52 -19.57
CA LEU A 687 -7.09 14.27 -20.64
C LEU A 687 -8.36 13.60 -20.08
N GLU A 688 -9.47 13.76 -20.79
CA GLU A 688 -10.71 13.02 -20.50
C GLU A 688 -10.63 11.58 -20.99
N GLU A 689 -10.02 11.39 -22.15
CA GLU A 689 -9.83 10.09 -22.76
C GLU A 689 -8.47 9.48 -22.37
N GLU A 690 -8.45 8.15 -22.23
CA GLU A 690 -7.21 7.41 -22.02
C GLU A 690 -6.43 7.29 -23.35
N LEU A 691 -5.16 7.66 -23.33
CA LEU A 691 -4.24 7.40 -24.44
C LEU A 691 -3.95 5.91 -24.50
N VAL A 692 -4.12 5.29 -25.67
CA VAL A 692 -3.99 3.84 -25.82
C VAL A 692 -2.54 3.40 -26.06
N GLU A 693 -2.16 2.24 -25.52
CA GLU A 693 -0.84 1.64 -25.76
C GLU A 693 -0.57 1.46 -27.26
N GLY A 694 0.61 1.90 -27.72
CA GLY A 694 0.97 1.90 -29.14
C GLY A 694 0.36 3.04 -29.95
N GLY A 695 -0.53 3.85 -29.36
CA GLY A 695 -1.08 5.04 -29.97
C GLY A 695 -0.03 6.13 -30.19
N VAL A 696 -0.22 6.90 -31.27
CA VAL A 696 0.64 8.01 -31.65
C VAL A 696 -0.19 9.28 -31.63
N TYR A 697 0.29 10.31 -30.94
CA TYR A 697 -0.42 11.56 -30.74
C TYR A 697 0.48 12.75 -31.01
N ASP A 698 -0.10 13.83 -31.53
CA ASP A 698 0.58 15.12 -31.67
C ASP A 698 0.11 16.07 -30.56
N VAL A 699 1.05 16.56 -29.77
CA VAL A 699 0.85 17.53 -28.68
C VAL A 699 1.31 18.90 -29.14
N LYS A 700 0.37 19.79 -29.42
CA LYS A 700 0.65 21.17 -29.82
C LYS A 700 0.61 22.10 -28.61
N VAL A 701 1.66 22.90 -28.45
CA VAL A 701 1.78 23.93 -27.41
C VAL A 701 2.29 25.22 -28.03
N ILE A 702 1.57 26.33 -27.83
CA ILE A 702 2.07 27.69 -28.10
C ILE A 702 2.48 28.31 -26.76
N TYR A 703 3.61 28.99 -26.75
CA TYR A 703 4.19 29.56 -25.54
C TYR A 703 5.04 30.79 -25.84
N VAL A 704 5.25 31.62 -24.83
CA VAL A 704 6.20 32.75 -24.86
C VAL A 704 7.36 32.41 -23.93
N GLY A 705 8.58 32.60 -24.41
CA GLY A 705 9.79 32.47 -23.60
C GLY A 705 10.60 33.76 -23.56
N TYR A 706 11.62 33.76 -22.70
CA TYR A 706 12.47 34.92 -22.46
C TYR A 706 13.91 34.65 -22.88
N LEU A 707 14.47 35.52 -23.72
CA LEU A 707 15.88 35.54 -24.07
C LEU A 707 16.67 36.13 -22.90
N ASN A 708 16.83 35.37 -21.82
CA ASN A 708 17.54 35.76 -20.60
C ASN A 708 19.03 36.06 -20.86
N ASP A 709 19.71 36.68 -19.89
CA ASP A 709 21.16 36.98 -19.94
C ASP A 709 21.99 36.13 -18.98
N ASP A 710 21.42 35.04 -18.46
CA ASP A 710 22.03 34.09 -17.52
C ASP A 710 22.79 32.94 -18.20
N MET A 711 22.95 32.99 -19.53
CA MET A 711 23.56 31.94 -20.35
C MET A 711 22.87 30.58 -20.24
N ALA A 712 21.55 30.53 -20.02
CA ALA A 712 20.80 29.30 -19.93
C ALA A 712 19.59 29.28 -20.86
N GLY A 713 19.37 28.17 -21.55
CA GLY A 713 18.22 27.99 -22.44
C GLY A 713 18.45 28.68 -23.78
N PHE A 714 17.40 29.32 -24.33
CA PHE A 714 17.53 30.18 -25.50
C PHE A 714 17.70 31.60 -25.00
N TYR A 715 18.94 32.09 -25.00
CA TYR A 715 19.34 33.28 -24.25
C TYR A 715 19.95 34.32 -25.19
N ARG A 716 19.94 35.60 -24.79
CA ARG A 716 20.55 36.69 -25.56
C ARG A 716 22.03 36.89 -25.18
N SER A 717 22.83 37.21 -26.17
CA SER A 717 24.16 37.80 -25.99
C SER A 717 24.35 38.95 -26.99
N TYR A 718 25.47 39.65 -26.92
CA TYR A 718 25.75 40.75 -27.84
C TYR A 718 27.24 40.91 -28.12
N TYR A 719 27.55 41.52 -29.26
CA TYR A 719 28.88 41.99 -29.60
C TYR A 719 28.79 43.38 -30.25
N LYS A 720 29.91 44.10 -30.29
CA LYS A 720 29.98 45.46 -30.86
C LYS A 720 30.67 45.45 -32.21
N VAL A 721 30.09 46.14 -33.18
CA VAL A 721 30.71 46.44 -34.48
C VAL A 721 30.74 47.96 -34.61
N GLY A 722 31.89 48.58 -34.31
CA GLY A 722 31.96 50.02 -34.11
C GLY A 722 31.21 50.44 -32.84
N GLU A 723 30.29 51.40 -32.96
CA GLU A 723 29.42 51.85 -31.86
C GLU A 723 28.07 51.08 -31.80
N GLU A 724 27.77 50.24 -32.80
CA GLU A 724 26.52 49.49 -32.88
C GLU A 724 26.60 48.19 -32.06
N ILE A 725 25.60 47.95 -31.22
CA ILE A 725 25.39 46.68 -30.52
C ILE A 725 24.62 45.73 -31.45
N ARG A 726 25.18 44.54 -31.68
CA ARG A 726 24.52 43.46 -32.41
C ARG A 726 24.17 42.35 -31.46
N TRP A 727 22.87 42.04 -31.39
CA TRP A 727 22.35 40.96 -30.59
C TRP A 727 22.50 39.61 -31.30
N ILE A 728 22.64 38.57 -30.49
CA ILE A 728 22.61 37.17 -30.89
C ILE A 728 21.68 36.46 -29.90
N ALA A 729 20.81 35.58 -30.39
CA ALA A 729 20.15 34.60 -29.54
C ALA A 729 20.85 33.27 -29.75
N THR A 730 21.13 32.53 -28.69
CA THR A 730 21.87 31.27 -28.80
C THR A 730 21.39 30.31 -27.73
N THR A 731 21.58 29.02 -27.99
CA THR A 731 21.10 27.94 -27.12
C THR A 731 22.25 27.39 -26.26
N LEU A 732 22.01 27.27 -24.96
CA LEU A 732 22.82 26.45 -24.04
C LEU A 732 21.90 25.60 -23.18
N PHE A 733 21.64 24.37 -23.63
CA PHE A 733 20.60 23.51 -23.05
C PHE A 733 21.09 22.51 -21.99
N HIS A 734 22.39 22.26 -21.85
CA HIS A 734 22.90 21.36 -20.81
C HIS A 734 22.93 22.03 -19.40
N PRO A 735 22.65 21.28 -18.31
CA PRO A 735 22.13 19.92 -18.29
C PRO A 735 20.61 19.86 -18.46
N THR A 736 19.88 20.89 -18.01
CA THR A 736 18.40 20.91 -17.91
C THR A 736 17.79 22.20 -18.45
N ASN A 737 18.54 22.93 -19.28
CA ASN A 737 18.19 24.28 -19.70
C ASN A 737 17.34 24.30 -20.98
N ALA A 738 17.16 23.18 -21.69
CA ALA A 738 16.20 23.08 -22.80
C ALA A 738 14.78 23.49 -22.36
N ARG A 739 14.45 23.22 -21.10
CA ARG A 739 13.16 23.55 -20.44
C ARG A 739 12.82 25.03 -20.44
N LYS A 740 13.84 25.90 -20.59
CA LYS A 740 13.72 27.37 -20.72
C LYS A 740 13.54 27.86 -22.16
N ALA A 741 13.56 26.95 -23.12
CA ALA A 741 13.45 27.27 -24.55
C ALA A 741 12.21 26.64 -25.20
N LEU A 742 11.76 25.49 -24.70
CA LEU A 742 10.57 24.80 -25.18
C LEU A 742 10.00 23.84 -24.11
N PRO A 743 8.67 23.60 -24.09
CA PRO A 743 8.10 22.44 -23.43
C PRO A 743 8.65 21.15 -24.03
N CYS A 744 9.23 20.26 -23.22
CA CYS A 744 9.96 19.12 -23.78
C CYS A 744 10.18 17.93 -22.83
N PHE A 745 10.62 16.80 -23.40
CA PHE A 745 11.07 15.62 -22.68
C PHE A 745 12.60 15.73 -22.46
N ASP A 746 13.00 16.59 -21.52
CA ASP A 746 14.42 16.88 -21.23
C ASP A 746 15.07 15.87 -20.26
N GLU A 747 15.24 14.63 -20.72
CA GLU A 747 16.02 13.58 -20.06
C GLU A 747 16.95 12.86 -21.06
N PRO A 748 18.17 12.43 -20.66
CA PRO A 748 19.13 11.84 -21.59
C PRO A 748 18.63 10.61 -22.36
N GLU A 749 17.78 9.79 -21.74
CA GLU A 749 17.23 8.56 -22.34
C GLU A 749 16.13 8.84 -23.38
N LEU A 750 15.43 9.97 -23.26
CA LEU A 750 14.31 10.33 -24.11
C LEU A 750 14.83 11.07 -25.36
N LYS A 751 15.03 10.29 -26.43
CA LYS A 751 15.56 10.80 -27.71
C LYS A 751 14.45 11.07 -28.69
N ALA A 752 14.60 12.15 -29.45
CA ALA A 752 13.67 12.53 -30.50
C ALA A 752 14.40 13.17 -31.68
N LYS A 753 13.71 13.25 -32.82
CA LYS A 753 14.16 14.02 -33.98
C LYS A 753 13.60 15.43 -33.94
N PHE A 754 14.32 16.42 -34.45
CA PHE A 754 13.89 17.81 -34.43
C PHE A 754 13.84 18.38 -35.84
N ARG A 755 12.71 18.99 -36.18
CA ARG A 755 12.54 19.87 -37.34
C ARG A 755 12.33 21.28 -36.80
N ILE A 756 13.22 22.19 -37.15
CA ILE A 756 13.27 23.53 -36.58
C ILE A 756 13.02 24.55 -37.69
N SER A 757 12.22 25.57 -37.39
CA SER A 757 11.91 26.70 -38.25
C SER A 757 12.11 28.00 -37.46
N ILE A 758 12.88 28.94 -37.99
CA ILE A 758 13.22 30.18 -37.27
C ILE A 758 12.80 31.40 -38.11
N ALA A 759 11.96 32.25 -37.55
CA ALA A 759 11.53 33.50 -38.17
C ALA A 759 12.42 34.67 -37.74
N ARG A 760 13.21 35.20 -38.67
CA ARG A 760 14.17 36.29 -38.40
C ARG A 760 14.01 37.45 -39.37
N LEU A 761 14.49 38.62 -38.97
CA LEU A 761 14.65 39.75 -39.88
C LEU A 761 15.78 39.45 -40.91
N PRO A 762 15.70 39.99 -42.14
CA PRO A 762 16.70 39.72 -43.19
C PRO A 762 18.15 40.05 -42.83
N LYS A 763 18.37 40.95 -41.85
CA LYS A 763 19.70 41.34 -41.36
C LYS A 763 20.40 40.30 -40.48
N TYR A 764 19.65 39.32 -39.94
CA TYR A 764 20.20 38.24 -39.11
C TYR A 764 20.47 36.99 -39.94
N HIS A 765 21.26 36.06 -39.40
CA HIS A 765 21.45 34.72 -39.95
C HIS A 765 21.05 33.70 -38.88
N SER A 766 20.49 32.56 -39.28
CA SER A 766 20.20 31.46 -38.36
C SER A 766 20.98 30.20 -38.74
N ILE A 767 21.34 29.41 -37.72
CA ILE A 767 21.95 28.08 -37.87
C ILE A 767 21.35 27.11 -36.84
N SER A 768 21.39 25.82 -37.14
CA SER A 768 20.84 24.73 -36.30
C SER A 768 21.71 23.47 -36.42
N ASN A 769 21.41 22.42 -35.66
CA ASN A 769 22.08 21.11 -35.76
C ASN A 769 21.98 20.48 -37.16
N ALA A 770 20.97 20.86 -37.93
CA ALA A 770 20.70 20.32 -39.26
C ALA A 770 20.96 21.36 -40.36
N LYS A 771 21.05 20.89 -41.61
CA LYS A 771 21.26 21.74 -42.78
C LYS A 771 19.99 22.54 -43.08
N ARG A 772 20.13 23.82 -43.44
CA ARG A 772 19.01 24.64 -43.93
C ARG A 772 18.54 24.15 -45.30
N ILE A 773 17.23 23.89 -45.43
CA ILE A 773 16.56 23.47 -46.66
C ILE A 773 16.28 24.71 -47.52
N GLU A 774 15.55 25.67 -46.95
CA GLU A 774 15.05 26.83 -47.67
C GLU A 774 14.87 28.04 -46.75
N THR A 775 14.75 29.20 -47.38
CA THR A 775 14.37 30.46 -46.74
C THR A 775 13.13 30.97 -47.46
N THR A 776 12.02 31.12 -46.75
CA THR A 776 10.74 31.54 -47.34
C THR A 776 10.29 32.90 -46.80
N THR A 777 9.56 33.65 -47.62
CA THR A 777 8.88 34.88 -47.22
C THR A 777 7.37 34.59 -47.26
N PRO A 778 6.71 34.34 -46.12
CA PRO A 778 5.27 34.09 -46.11
C PRO A 778 4.51 35.30 -46.66
N ASN A 779 3.49 35.06 -47.48
CA ASN A 779 2.65 36.14 -48.03
C ASN A 779 1.81 36.86 -46.96
N THR A 780 1.81 36.38 -45.71
CA THR A 780 0.89 36.77 -44.63
C THR A 780 1.55 37.50 -43.45
N THR A 781 2.87 37.70 -43.44
CA THR A 781 3.58 38.35 -42.33
C THR A 781 3.87 39.82 -42.67
N GLU A 782 3.08 40.74 -42.11
CA GLU A 782 3.26 42.20 -42.25
C GLU A 782 4.51 42.75 -41.52
N ASP A 783 5.24 41.90 -40.80
CA ASP A 783 6.37 42.28 -39.92
C ASP A 783 7.75 42.26 -40.61
N GLY A 784 7.83 41.84 -41.88
CA GLY A 784 9.06 41.81 -42.68
C GLY A 784 10.02 40.67 -42.33
N ARG A 785 9.60 39.64 -41.59
CA ARG A 785 10.42 38.46 -41.29
C ARG A 785 10.47 37.45 -42.43
N ILE A 786 11.54 36.66 -42.44
CA ILE A 786 11.73 35.50 -43.31
C ILE A 786 11.96 34.25 -42.45
N TRP A 787 11.49 33.11 -42.95
CA TRP A 787 11.57 31.82 -42.25
C TRP A 787 12.70 30.99 -42.82
N ASP A 788 13.63 30.55 -41.97
CA ASP A 788 14.60 29.52 -42.32
C ASP A 788 14.09 28.15 -41.85
N GLU A 789 13.99 27.20 -42.78
CA GLU A 789 13.55 25.83 -42.52
C GLU A 789 14.73 24.87 -42.54
N PHE A 790 14.87 24.03 -41.51
CA PHE A 790 15.99 23.09 -41.37
C PHE A 790 15.56 21.63 -41.61
N GLU A 791 16.49 20.82 -42.08
CA GLU A 791 16.34 19.36 -42.20
C GLU A 791 16.05 18.73 -40.82
N GLU A 792 15.43 17.55 -40.83
CA GLU A 792 15.19 16.79 -39.61
C GLU A 792 16.50 16.23 -39.05
N THR A 793 16.74 16.37 -37.75
CA THR A 793 17.94 15.80 -37.11
C THR A 793 17.85 14.27 -36.97
N PRO A 794 18.99 13.57 -36.81
CA PRO A 794 18.98 12.24 -36.19
C PRO A 794 18.35 12.29 -34.79
N ALA A 795 17.92 11.14 -34.28
CA ALA A 795 17.38 11.04 -32.92
C ALA A 795 18.45 11.41 -31.89
N MET A 796 18.16 12.40 -31.05
CA MET A 796 19.08 12.98 -30.08
C MET A 796 18.35 13.41 -28.82
N SER A 797 19.08 13.56 -27.72
CA SER A 797 18.52 14.07 -26.46
C SER A 797 18.27 15.58 -26.57
N THR A 798 17.20 16.07 -25.95
CA THR A 798 16.75 17.47 -26.03
C THR A 798 17.86 18.46 -25.63
N TYR A 799 18.64 18.16 -24.59
CA TYR A 799 19.74 19.04 -24.13
C TYR A 799 20.88 19.24 -25.15
N LEU A 800 20.93 18.44 -26.23
CA LEU A 800 21.93 18.56 -27.31
C LEU A 800 21.41 19.39 -28.50
N VAL A 801 20.12 19.73 -28.52
CA VAL A 801 19.54 20.58 -29.55
C VAL A 801 20.18 21.95 -29.45
N SER A 802 20.53 22.52 -30.60
CA SER A 802 21.19 23.80 -30.71
C SER A 802 20.73 24.53 -31.96
N PHE A 803 20.35 25.78 -31.75
CA PHE A 803 20.12 26.78 -32.78
C PHE A 803 20.57 28.15 -32.29
N ILE A 804 20.87 29.02 -33.24
CA ILE A 804 21.41 30.38 -33.06
C ILE A 804 20.73 31.31 -34.06
#